data_AF-A0A9C8NWM4-F1
#
_entry.id   AF-A0A9C8NWM4-F1
#
_cell.length_a   1.000
_cell.length_b   1.000
_cell.length_c   1.000
_cell.angle_alpha   90.00
_cell.angle_beta   90.00
_cell.angle_gamma   90.00
#
_symmetry.space_group_name_H-M   'P 1'
#
loop_
_entity.id
_entity.type
_entity.pdbx_description
1 polymer ?
#
loop_
_entity_poly.entity_id
_entity_poly.type
_entity_poly.pdbx_seq_one_letter_code
_entity_poly.pdbx_strand_id
1 'polypeptide(L)'
;MTDSLPFGYQARNPLWPEAHWNLTGLFVHDQLILQVYSVLEDRYGCHLNLDSIHGAPEVPWNCGRISTVRVPTPEALEAMVRSFNDVGIGVYFTFSNHLLDKSDLANANCNMLLEGIDNGLGLNGVILASDLLLDYVRQRHPELRLTASIVKVTEEEGRGDLGYYRSVLKRYDGVMVHPDDGFEYDLLEQLDREKTEIMVNEDCAYLCTHRINDYQVMAELIKSGLPDASDLEYEYTRKKYCRAPGGRLTPVVRSCNFSMAHLLRVYEMGFRRFKLQGRQNMPGTFLFDLLRFSVEPELLTPVIFKAFVSGQVTRQALESVRNVRRAHLQEAKTGVPASTAVEACPAEPAPALPTVVGPAIMAGTGLPTGMEGRHPLWPDGRWSIEGLTAHGQVIRNVLGVLTEELKCQTSVDGVYGELQVRWNGLPRSARSRLNLAGWAEVVGRFNKMDIGVFCIFNSHQLQSADLGDESGNGILEILDHESRLNGVEVASDVLADHIRSRHPELRLSASLAKTIAEGGCGQAEHYNALAERFDVVAVSPSDGFDLDLLARLDRDRIEIVVNDDAPWGSTPEGGQDESSTPRARLAPGPRSRNFTVMELKRVYDLGYRRFRLRNASASPNVFLYDILRYMVEPTLLLPVILKSFTNDWAELHKRRGP
;
A
#
# COMPACT_ATOMS: atom_id res chain seq x y z
N MET A 1 -7.93 24.44 -0.23
CA MET A 1 -7.10 23.22 -0.19
C MET A 1 -6.22 23.32 1.04
N THR A 2 -5.75 22.21 1.60
CA THR A 2 -4.79 22.26 2.71
C THR A 2 -3.39 22.20 2.13
N ASP A 3 -2.55 23.17 2.44
CA ASP A 3 -1.21 23.27 1.85
C ASP A 3 -0.17 22.47 2.66
N SER A 4 -0.54 22.01 3.86
CA SER A 4 0.33 21.29 4.79
C SER A 4 -0.04 19.82 4.96
N LEU A 5 0.94 19.01 5.37
CA LEU A 5 0.69 17.64 5.83
C LEU A 5 -0.08 17.63 7.16
N PRO A 6 -0.94 16.61 7.41
CA PRO A 6 -1.63 16.43 8.69
C PRO A 6 -0.65 16.25 9.86
N PHE A 7 -1.02 16.75 11.04
CA PHE A 7 -0.24 16.69 12.28
C PHE A 7 -1.13 16.37 13.48
N GLY A 8 -0.56 15.77 14.52
CA GLY A 8 -1.26 15.40 15.74
C GLY A 8 -2.38 14.42 15.47
N TYR A 9 -3.55 14.67 16.04
CA TYR A 9 -4.76 13.87 15.81
C TYR A 9 -5.15 13.76 14.33
N GLN A 10 -4.90 14.80 13.51
CA GLN A 10 -5.28 14.81 12.08
C GLN A 10 -4.45 13.83 11.24
N ALA A 11 -3.31 13.37 11.74
CA ALA A 11 -2.50 12.35 11.08
C ALA A 11 -3.08 10.93 11.21
N ARG A 12 -4.05 10.72 12.11
CA ARG A 12 -4.80 9.46 12.19
C ARG A 12 -5.80 9.35 11.04
N ASN A 13 -6.27 8.13 10.78
CA ASN A 13 -7.32 7.94 9.80
C ASN A 13 -8.61 8.70 10.23
N PRO A 14 -9.12 9.65 9.42
CA PRO A 14 -10.24 10.49 9.81
C PRO A 14 -11.59 9.77 9.84
N LEU A 15 -11.71 8.58 9.22
CA LEU A 15 -12.95 7.81 9.19
C LEU A 15 -13.19 7.01 10.48
N TRP A 16 -12.12 6.66 11.19
CA TRP A 16 -12.19 5.90 12.44
C TRP A 16 -11.03 6.30 13.38
N PRO A 17 -10.96 7.57 13.80
CA PRO A 17 -9.78 8.11 14.47
C PRO A 17 -9.56 7.59 15.90
N GLU A 18 -10.57 6.90 16.44
CA GLU A 18 -10.53 6.19 17.73
C GLU A 18 -10.30 4.67 17.57
N ALA A 19 -10.07 4.17 16.35
CA ALA A 19 -9.79 2.75 16.14
C ALA A 19 -8.50 2.33 16.88
N HIS A 20 -8.60 1.24 17.61
CA HIS A 20 -7.51 0.56 18.30
C HIS A 20 -7.05 -0.64 17.47
N TRP A 21 -5.75 -0.73 17.22
CA TRP A 21 -5.17 -1.71 16.31
C TRP A 21 -4.36 -2.78 17.02
N ASN A 22 -4.69 -4.04 16.76
CA ASN A 22 -3.88 -5.20 17.09
C ASN A 22 -3.10 -5.66 15.84
N LEU A 23 -1.79 -5.47 15.85
CA LEU A 23 -0.94 -5.73 14.69
C LEU A 23 -0.32 -7.12 14.77
N THR A 24 -0.50 -7.94 13.73
CA THR A 24 0.34 -9.13 13.60
C THR A 24 1.73 -8.71 13.13
N GLY A 25 2.79 -9.25 13.72
CA GLY A 25 4.14 -8.87 13.30
C GLY A 25 5.22 -9.05 14.35
N LEU A 26 4.86 -9.47 15.57
CA LEU A 26 5.87 -9.79 16.58
C LEU A 26 6.85 -10.82 16.00
N PHE A 27 8.15 -10.60 16.22
CA PHE A 27 9.29 -11.35 15.66
C PHE A 27 9.64 -11.13 14.17
N VAL A 28 8.73 -10.62 13.34
CA VAL A 28 8.94 -10.50 11.88
C VAL A 28 8.96 -9.05 11.40
N HIS A 29 8.04 -8.24 11.89
CA HIS A 29 7.86 -6.83 11.53
C HIS A 29 7.98 -5.90 12.74
N ASP A 30 8.39 -6.40 13.91
CA ASP A 30 8.53 -5.66 15.15
C ASP A 30 9.37 -4.38 14.98
N GLN A 31 10.52 -4.49 14.32
CA GLN A 31 11.37 -3.32 14.03
C GLN A 31 10.72 -2.33 13.07
N LEU A 32 9.95 -2.80 12.09
CA LEU A 32 9.26 -1.93 11.13
C LEU A 32 8.12 -1.17 11.82
N ILE A 33 7.35 -1.84 12.66
CA ILE A 33 6.25 -1.24 13.42
C ILE A 33 6.79 -0.12 14.32
N LEU A 34 7.86 -0.38 15.08
CA LEU A 34 8.48 0.65 15.91
C LEU A 34 9.06 1.81 15.10
N GLN A 35 9.62 1.55 13.91
CA GLN A 35 10.08 2.63 13.01
C GLN A 35 8.93 3.52 12.56
N VAL A 36 7.81 2.91 12.14
CA VAL A 36 6.62 3.67 11.71
C VAL A 36 6.05 4.46 12.88
N TYR A 37 5.96 3.84 14.06
CA TYR A 37 5.49 4.48 15.28
C TYR A 37 6.35 5.69 15.65
N SER A 38 7.68 5.52 15.74
CA SER A 38 8.62 6.63 16.02
C SER A 38 8.55 7.72 14.95
N VAL A 39 8.43 7.38 13.66
CA VAL A 39 8.26 8.40 12.61
C VAL A 39 6.97 9.21 12.82
N LEU A 40 5.85 8.55 13.13
CA LEU A 40 4.57 9.23 13.34
C LEU A 40 4.60 10.12 14.59
N GLU A 41 5.19 9.64 15.68
CA GLU A 41 5.36 10.39 16.92
C GLU A 41 6.34 11.56 16.74
N ASP A 42 7.59 11.29 16.34
CA ASP A 42 8.68 12.26 16.30
C ASP A 42 8.54 13.33 15.21
N ARG A 43 7.82 13.04 14.12
CA ARG A 43 7.71 13.94 12.96
C ARG A 43 6.33 14.52 12.76
N TYR A 44 5.29 13.78 13.17
CA TYR A 44 3.90 14.18 12.94
C TYR A 44 3.12 14.36 14.24
N GLY A 45 3.75 14.23 15.42
CA GLY A 45 3.07 14.36 16.71
C GLY A 45 1.92 13.35 16.88
N CYS A 46 1.95 12.26 16.14
CA CYS A 46 0.85 11.34 15.99
C CYS A 46 1.10 10.06 16.78
N HIS A 47 0.50 9.98 17.97
CA HIS A 47 0.41 8.71 18.69
C HIS A 47 -0.69 7.87 18.03
N LEU A 48 -0.34 6.75 17.39
CA LEU A 48 -1.35 5.79 16.91
C LEU A 48 -1.88 4.95 18.06
N ASN A 49 -3.18 4.67 18.07
CA ASN A 49 -3.80 3.74 19.02
C ASN A 49 -3.45 2.29 18.65
N LEU A 50 -2.23 1.85 18.99
CA LEU A 50 -1.78 0.47 18.83
C LEU A 50 -1.91 -0.24 20.17
N ASP A 51 -2.98 -1.01 20.38
CA ASP A 51 -3.21 -1.71 21.65
C ASP A 51 -2.17 -2.81 21.86
N SER A 52 -1.83 -3.53 20.79
CA SER A 52 -0.88 -4.62 20.89
C SER A 52 -0.24 -5.01 19.58
N ILE A 53 0.92 -5.65 19.70
CA ILE A 53 1.55 -6.45 18.65
C ILE A 53 1.47 -7.93 19.03
N HIS A 54 1.18 -8.80 18.06
CA HIS A 54 1.10 -10.24 18.30
C HIS A 54 1.86 -11.11 17.30
N GLY A 55 2.30 -12.27 17.76
CA GLY A 55 3.01 -13.26 16.95
C GLY A 55 3.53 -14.42 17.79
N ALA A 56 4.31 -15.31 17.20
CA ALA A 56 4.99 -16.38 17.92
C ALA A 56 6.29 -16.76 17.18
N PRO A 57 7.35 -17.15 17.91
CA PRO A 57 8.51 -17.78 17.31
C PRO A 57 8.16 -19.24 16.93
N GLU A 58 9.15 -19.99 16.48
CA GLU A 58 9.03 -21.41 16.16
C GLU A 58 8.86 -22.26 17.45
N VAL A 59 7.61 -22.39 17.91
CA VAL A 59 7.22 -23.15 19.11
C VAL A 59 5.93 -23.95 18.89
N PRO A 60 5.75 -25.10 19.56
CA PRO A 60 4.63 -26.01 19.30
C PRO A 60 3.25 -25.43 19.65
N TRP A 61 3.17 -24.44 20.55
CA TRP A 61 1.89 -23.82 20.91
C TRP A 61 1.35 -22.86 19.85
N ASN A 62 2.15 -22.47 18.84
CA ASN A 62 1.71 -21.64 17.73
C ASN A 62 0.85 -22.41 16.71
N CYS A 63 -0.03 -21.71 16.00
CA CYS A 63 -0.82 -22.27 14.90
C CYS A 63 -1.21 -21.17 13.89
N GLY A 64 -1.91 -21.54 12.83
CA GLY A 64 -2.40 -20.66 11.77
C GLY A 64 -1.35 -20.29 10.73
N ARG A 65 -0.09 -20.07 11.15
CA ARG A 65 1.05 -19.79 10.27
C ARG A 65 2.36 -20.36 10.84
N ILE A 66 3.16 -21.00 9.99
CA ILE A 66 4.51 -21.44 10.33
C ILE A 66 5.38 -20.20 10.56
N SER A 67 6.08 -20.21 11.70
CA SER A 67 7.08 -19.21 12.04
C SER A 67 8.46 -19.80 11.78
N THR A 68 9.31 -19.08 11.05
CA THR A 68 10.71 -19.45 10.82
C THR A 68 11.65 -18.68 11.76
N VAL A 69 11.10 -17.95 12.73
CA VAL A 69 11.90 -17.15 13.67
C VAL A 69 12.19 -18.00 14.89
N ARG A 70 13.48 -18.22 15.16
CA ARG A 70 13.92 -18.97 16.34
C ARG A 70 13.50 -18.28 17.63
N VAL A 71 13.31 -19.09 18.67
CA VAL A 71 13.05 -18.60 20.03
C VAL A 71 14.19 -17.66 20.47
N PRO A 72 13.91 -16.43 20.90
CA PRO A 72 14.94 -15.50 21.40
C PRO A 72 15.52 -15.98 22.73
N THR A 73 16.66 -15.43 23.12
CA THR A 73 17.14 -15.57 24.52
C THR A 73 16.23 -14.75 25.45
N PRO A 74 16.17 -15.08 26.76
CA PRO A 74 15.38 -14.32 27.72
C PRO A 74 15.68 -12.81 27.70
N GLU A 75 16.94 -12.42 27.60
CA GLU A 75 17.35 -11.01 27.59
C GLU A 75 16.92 -10.31 26.30
N ALA A 76 16.98 -11.01 25.16
CA ALA A 76 16.53 -10.48 23.87
C ALA A 76 15.00 -10.36 23.80
N LEU A 77 14.29 -11.26 24.47
CA LEU A 77 12.84 -11.19 24.65
C LEU A 77 12.47 -10.00 25.53
N GLU A 78 13.08 -9.87 26.71
CA GLU A 78 12.83 -8.76 27.63
C GLU A 78 13.08 -7.41 26.94
N ALA A 79 14.20 -7.27 26.24
CA ALA A 79 14.51 -6.05 25.49
C ALA A 79 13.46 -5.73 24.41
N MET A 80 12.93 -6.75 23.72
CA MET A 80 11.85 -6.58 22.75
C MET A 80 10.55 -6.13 23.43
N VAL A 81 10.17 -6.78 24.53
CA VAL A 81 8.94 -6.50 25.26
C VAL A 81 8.96 -5.07 25.80
N ARG A 82 10.08 -4.67 26.42
CA ARG A 82 10.27 -3.30 26.93
C ARG A 82 10.17 -2.25 25.81
N SER A 83 10.76 -2.51 24.64
CA SER A 83 10.68 -1.58 23.50
C SER A 83 9.24 -1.26 23.05
N PHE A 84 8.28 -2.16 23.31
CA PHE A 84 6.85 -1.92 23.04
C PHE A 84 6.11 -1.37 24.28
N ASN A 85 6.36 -1.95 25.45
CA ASN A 85 5.67 -1.54 26.68
C ASN A 85 6.02 -0.10 27.10
N ASP A 86 7.24 0.38 26.85
CA ASP A 86 7.67 1.76 27.14
C ASP A 86 6.88 2.81 26.35
N VAL A 87 6.30 2.42 25.20
CA VAL A 87 5.41 3.26 24.39
C VAL A 87 3.93 2.86 24.51
N GLY A 88 3.58 2.07 25.53
CA GLY A 88 2.21 1.68 25.85
C GLY A 88 1.61 0.56 25.00
N ILE A 89 2.41 -0.13 24.18
CA ILE A 89 1.95 -1.21 23.28
C ILE A 89 2.13 -2.56 23.98
N GLY A 90 1.06 -3.35 24.07
CA GLY A 90 1.10 -4.70 24.64
C GLY A 90 1.74 -5.73 23.70
N VAL A 91 2.38 -6.75 24.26
CA VAL A 91 2.98 -7.87 23.52
C VAL A 91 2.16 -9.14 23.75
N TYR A 92 1.70 -9.75 22.67
CA TYR A 92 0.79 -10.90 22.71
C TYR A 92 1.38 -12.11 21.98
N PHE A 93 1.45 -13.25 22.65
CA PHE A 93 1.79 -14.49 21.96
C PHE A 93 0.59 -15.14 21.29
N THR A 94 0.76 -15.56 20.04
CA THR A 94 -0.24 -16.36 19.32
C THR A 94 -0.02 -17.84 19.62
N PHE A 95 -0.53 -18.30 20.77
CA PHE A 95 -0.47 -19.70 21.21
C PHE A 95 -1.79 -20.42 20.90
N SER A 96 -2.13 -20.42 19.61
CA SER A 96 -3.43 -20.85 19.12
C SER A 96 -3.46 -22.29 18.58
N ASN A 97 -2.51 -23.15 18.94
CA ASN A 97 -2.59 -24.58 18.62
C ASN A 97 -3.70 -25.24 19.45
N HIS A 98 -4.72 -25.77 18.77
CA HIS A 98 -5.87 -26.42 19.40
C HIS A 98 -5.63 -27.90 19.71
N LEU A 99 -4.57 -28.51 19.17
CA LEU A 99 -4.23 -29.94 19.34
C LEU A 99 -3.32 -30.23 20.54
N LEU A 100 -3.16 -29.26 21.45
CA LEU A 100 -2.29 -29.41 22.61
C LEU A 100 -2.87 -30.38 23.64
N ASP A 101 -1.99 -31.18 24.23
CA ASP A 101 -2.27 -32.09 25.34
C ASP A 101 -1.43 -31.72 26.57
N LYS A 102 -1.61 -32.48 27.67
CA LYS A 102 -0.95 -32.18 28.95
C LYS A 102 0.58 -32.24 28.88
N SER A 103 1.14 -33.04 28.00
CA SER A 103 2.60 -33.15 27.86
C SER A 103 3.20 -31.90 27.22
N ASP A 104 2.45 -31.24 26.32
CA ASP A 104 2.89 -30.01 25.67
C ASP A 104 3.03 -28.84 26.66
N LEU A 105 2.29 -28.86 27.77
CA LEU A 105 2.35 -27.82 28.80
C LEU A 105 3.73 -27.72 29.49
N ALA A 106 4.55 -28.79 29.41
CA ALA A 106 5.90 -28.82 29.94
C ALA A 106 6.95 -28.20 29.01
N ASN A 107 6.55 -27.65 27.85
CA ASN A 107 7.51 -27.08 26.89
C ASN A 107 8.26 -25.89 27.49
N ALA A 108 9.58 -26.04 27.69
CA ALA A 108 10.40 -25.03 28.35
C ALA A 108 10.45 -23.69 27.61
N ASN A 109 10.51 -23.71 26.28
CA ASN A 109 10.55 -22.48 25.48
C ASN A 109 9.23 -21.70 25.58
N CYS A 110 8.09 -22.38 25.54
CA CYS A 110 6.78 -21.74 25.65
C CYS A 110 6.57 -21.12 27.04
N ASN A 111 6.99 -21.81 28.10
CA ASN A 111 6.91 -21.29 29.46
C ASN A 111 7.86 -20.10 29.68
N MET A 112 9.10 -20.17 29.18
CA MET A 112 10.04 -19.04 29.22
C MET A 112 9.47 -17.81 28.50
N LEU A 113 8.79 -18.00 27.37
CA LEU A 113 8.12 -16.91 26.67
C LEU A 113 7.04 -16.27 27.57
N LEU A 114 6.14 -17.07 28.16
CA LEU A 114 5.10 -16.55 29.07
C LEU A 114 5.69 -15.75 30.23
N GLU A 115 6.71 -16.31 30.90
CA GLU A 115 7.43 -15.64 31.99
C GLU A 115 8.02 -14.29 31.54
N GLY A 116 8.55 -14.23 30.31
CA GLY A 116 9.17 -13.01 29.78
C GLY A 116 8.20 -11.89 29.41
N ILE A 117 6.89 -12.16 29.27
CA ILE A 117 5.87 -11.12 29.02
C ILE A 117 5.01 -10.81 30.24
N ASP A 118 4.99 -11.69 31.23
CA ASP A 118 4.22 -11.51 32.48
C ASP A 118 5.00 -10.63 33.47
N ASN A 119 5.10 -9.35 33.14
CA ASN A 119 5.85 -8.35 33.89
C ASN A 119 4.98 -7.51 34.86
N GLY A 120 3.72 -7.91 35.10
CA GLY A 120 2.81 -7.25 36.01
C GLY A 120 2.22 -5.91 35.54
N LEU A 121 2.48 -5.48 34.28
CA LEU A 121 1.92 -4.24 33.74
C LEU A 121 0.44 -4.37 33.30
N GLY A 122 -0.11 -5.59 33.20
CA GLY A 122 -1.47 -5.84 32.70
C GLY A 122 -1.71 -5.45 31.24
N LEU A 123 -0.63 -5.15 30.49
CA LEU A 123 -0.66 -4.77 29.08
C LEU A 123 -0.57 -5.98 28.14
N ASN A 124 0.22 -6.99 28.54
CA ASN A 124 0.59 -8.13 27.71
C ASN A 124 -0.46 -9.25 27.76
N GLY A 125 -0.39 -10.19 26.82
CA GLY A 125 -1.41 -11.22 26.74
C GLY A 125 -1.08 -12.42 25.86
N VAL A 126 -2.07 -13.30 25.71
CA VAL A 126 -1.97 -14.53 24.92
C VAL A 126 -3.25 -14.75 24.13
N ILE A 127 -3.09 -15.05 22.84
CA ILE A 127 -4.17 -15.44 21.95
C ILE A 127 -4.21 -16.97 21.90
N LEU A 128 -5.32 -17.57 22.32
CA LEU A 128 -5.42 -18.98 22.66
C LEU A 128 -6.54 -19.69 21.88
N ALA A 129 -6.34 -20.98 21.62
CA ALA A 129 -7.40 -21.85 21.08
C ALA A 129 -7.72 -23.05 21.96
N SER A 130 -6.71 -23.60 22.65
CA SER A 130 -6.89 -24.72 23.58
C SER A 130 -7.38 -24.24 24.95
N ASP A 131 -8.53 -24.75 25.40
CA ASP A 131 -9.04 -24.50 26.76
C ASP A 131 -8.12 -25.11 27.84
N LEU A 132 -7.37 -26.18 27.52
CA LEU A 132 -6.33 -26.73 28.39
C LEU A 132 -5.24 -25.69 28.65
N LEU A 133 -4.77 -25.03 27.58
CA LEU A 133 -3.75 -23.99 27.71
C LEU A 133 -4.31 -22.73 28.38
N LEU A 134 -5.57 -22.36 28.12
CA LEU A 134 -6.25 -21.28 28.84
C LEU A 134 -6.19 -21.48 30.35
N ASP A 135 -6.61 -22.65 30.84
CA ASP A 135 -6.64 -22.93 32.27
C ASP A 135 -5.23 -22.95 32.87
N TYR A 136 -4.26 -23.47 32.12
CA TYR A 136 -2.85 -23.47 32.51
C TYR A 136 -2.27 -22.05 32.66
N VAL A 137 -2.48 -21.18 31.66
CA VAL A 137 -1.98 -19.80 31.65
C VAL A 137 -2.67 -18.99 32.73
N ARG A 138 -4.01 -19.06 32.84
CA ARG A 138 -4.75 -18.27 33.84
C ARG A 138 -4.34 -18.62 35.29
N GLN A 139 -3.96 -19.87 35.55
CA GLN A 139 -3.50 -20.28 36.88
C GLN A 139 -2.12 -19.71 37.23
N ARG A 140 -1.22 -19.58 36.25
CA ARG A 140 0.20 -19.22 36.46
C ARG A 140 0.51 -17.75 36.20
N HIS A 141 -0.21 -17.15 35.26
CA HIS A 141 -0.02 -15.81 34.74
C HIS A 141 -1.34 -15.04 34.73
N PRO A 142 -1.95 -14.80 35.91
CA PRO A 142 -3.30 -14.22 36.01
C PRO A 142 -3.41 -12.78 35.48
N GLU A 143 -2.28 -12.06 35.35
CA GLU A 143 -2.23 -10.68 34.84
C GLU A 143 -2.21 -10.60 33.31
N LEU A 144 -1.96 -11.72 32.61
CA LEU A 144 -1.98 -11.76 31.15
C LEU A 144 -3.42 -11.76 30.63
N ARG A 145 -3.70 -10.90 29.65
CA ARG A 145 -4.99 -10.88 28.95
C ARG A 145 -5.13 -12.07 28.00
N LEU A 146 -6.23 -12.81 28.08
CA LEU A 146 -6.45 -14.06 27.35
C LEU A 146 -7.55 -13.89 26.31
N THR A 147 -7.17 -13.87 25.03
CA THR A 147 -8.09 -13.65 23.90
C THR A 147 -8.33 -14.96 23.14
N ALA A 148 -9.58 -15.28 22.85
CA ALA A 148 -9.92 -16.43 22.01
C ALA A 148 -9.54 -16.17 20.54
N SER A 149 -8.77 -17.10 19.97
CA SER A 149 -8.28 -17.07 18.59
C SER A 149 -9.39 -17.36 17.57
N ILE A 150 -9.24 -16.84 16.36
CA ILE A 150 -10.03 -17.24 15.19
C ILE A 150 -9.95 -18.75 14.95
N VAL A 151 -8.79 -19.38 15.23
CA VAL A 151 -8.62 -20.84 15.14
C VAL A 151 -9.64 -21.55 16.02
N LYS A 152 -9.85 -21.07 17.26
CA LYS A 152 -10.84 -21.65 18.19
C LYS A 152 -12.25 -21.59 17.59
N VAL A 153 -12.66 -20.39 17.17
CA VAL A 153 -13.99 -20.15 16.61
C VAL A 153 -14.22 -21.00 15.36
N THR A 154 -13.18 -21.19 14.56
CA THR A 154 -13.24 -21.98 13.32
C THR A 154 -13.35 -23.48 13.61
N GLU A 155 -12.47 -24.02 14.47
CA GLU A 155 -12.41 -25.45 14.80
C GLU A 155 -13.62 -25.92 15.63
N GLU A 156 -14.18 -25.05 16.47
CA GLU A 156 -15.40 -25.35 17.23
C GLU A 156 -16.68 -25.01 16.46
N GLU A 157 -16.56 -24.67 15.17
CA GLU A 157 -17.68 -24.37 14.27
C GLU A 157 -18.60 -23.26 14.79
N GLY A 158 -18.06 -22.29 15.54
CA GLY A 158 -18.82 -21.22 16.19
C GLY A 158 -19.31 -20.10 15.27
N ARG A 159 -19.06 -20.22 13.96
CA ARG A 159 -19.45 -19.23 12.94
C ARG A 159 -20.97 -19.02 12.95
N GLY A 160 -21.41 -17.77 12.96
CA GLY A 160 -22.83 -17.41 12.89
C GLY A 160 -23.59 -17.59 14.20
N ASP A 161 -22.93 -18.03 15.29
CA ASP A 161 -23.59 -18.38 16.55
C ASP A 161 -23.30 -17.36 17.66
N LEU A 162 -24.30 -16.50 17.94
CA LEU A 162 -24.25 -15.56 19.06
C LEU A 162 -24.11 -16.24 20.43
N GLY A 163 -24.76 -17.39 20.61
CA GLY A 163 -24.68 -18.20 21.83
C GLY A 163 -23.26 -18.71 22.05
N TYR A 164 -22.59 -19.14 20.99
CA TYR A 164 -21.18 -19.52 21.01
C TYR A 164 -20.30 -18.36 21.47
N TYR A 165 -20.36 -17.19 20.82
CA TYR A 165 -19.56 -16.02 21.21
C TYR A 165 -19.76 -15.62 22.69
N ARG A 166 -21.02 -15.61 23.15
CA ARG A 166 -21.34 -15.34 24.56
C ARG A 166 -20.77 -16.39 25.50
N SER A 167 -20.72 -17.65 25.09
CA SER A 167 -20.14 -18.73 25.88
C SER A 167 -18.62 -18.58 26.03
N VAL A 168 -17.93 -18.21 24.94
CA VAL A 168 -16.49 -17.94 24.93
C VAL A 168 -16.16 -16.77 25.87
N LEU A 169 -16.93 -15.67 25.80
CA LEU A 169 -16.70 -14.49 26.65
C LEU A 169 -16.96 -14.70 28.15
N LYS A 170 -17.51 -15.85 28.57
CA LYS A 170 -17.56 -16.23 29.99
C LYS A 170 -16.19 -16.69 30.52
N ARG A 171 -15.32 -17.13 29.61
CA ARG A 171 -13.99 -17.67 29.93
C ARG A 171 -12.86 -16.84 29.37
N TYR A 172 -13.05 -16.04 28.33
CA TYR A 172 -11.97 -15.25 27.74
C TYR A 172 -12.18 -13.76 27.99
N ASP A 173 -11.09 -13.00 28.05
CA ASP A 173 -11.14 -11.54 28.24
C ASP A 173 -11.59 -10.83 26.95
N GLY A 174 -11.39 -11.49 25.80
CA GLY A 174 -11.92 -11.08 24.50
C GLY A 174 -11.99 -12.23 23.51
N VAL A 175 -12.60 -11.98 22.35
CA VAL A 175 -12.76 -12.96 21.26
C VAL A 175 -12.53 -12.32 19.90
N MET A 176 -11.80 -13.02 19.03
CA MET A 176 -11.70 -12.62 17.62
C MET A 176 -12.88 -13.15 16.82
N VAL A 177 -13.52 -12.29 16.03
CA VAL A 177 -14.65 -12.69 15.17
C VAL A 177 -14.16 -13.60 14.06
N HIS A 178 -14.98 -14.59 13.70
CA HIS A 178 -14.70 -15.43 12.54
C HIS A 178 -14.69 -14.55 11.28
N PRO A 179 -13.73 -14.69 10.35
CA PRO A 179 -13.60 -13.74 9.24
C PRO A 179 -14.86 -13.58 8.37
N ASP A 180 -15.67 -14.63 8.23
CA ASP A 180 -16.94 -14.54 7.50
C ASP A 180 -18.02 -13.77 8.29
N ASP A 181 -18.02 -13.87 9.63
CA ASP A 181 -18.98 -13.19 10.50
C ASP A 181 -18.74 -11.69 10.59
N GLY A 182 -17.55 -11.23 10.20
CA GLY A 182 -17.25 -9.82 9.99
C GLY A 182 -18.13 -9.15 8.93
N PHE A 183 -18.86 -9.93 8.11
CA PHE A 183 -19.83 -9.44 7.13
C PHE A 183 -21.30 -9.63 7.55
N GLU A 184 -21.56 -10.26 8.69
CA GLU A 184 -22.91 -10.57 9.17
C GLU A 184 -23.38 -9.50 10.15
N TYR A 185 -23.89 -8.39 9.63
CA TYR A 185 -24.26 -7.21 10.43
C TYR A 185 -25.25 -7.51 11.56
N ASP A 186 -26.26 -8.35 11.31
CA ASP A 186 -27.27 -8.72 12.32
C ASP A 186 -26.64 -9.45 13.51
N LEU A 187 -25.57 -10.22 13.28
CA LEU A 187 -24.79 -10.86 14.33
C LEU A 187 -23.90 -9.84 15.05
N LEU A 188 -23.16 -9.02 14.30
CA LEU A 188 -22.26 -7.99 14.85
C LEU A 188 -23.00 -7.02 15.78
N GLU A 189 -24.23 -6.63 15.43
CA GLU A 189 -25.08 -5.77 16.25
C GLU A 189 -25.44 -6.35 17.63
N GLN A 190 -25.22 -7.65 17.83
CA GLN A 190 -25.53 -8.35 19.08
C GLN A 190 -24.28 -8.75 19.88
N LEU A 191 -23.08 -8.60 19.32
CA LEU A 191 -21.81 -8.92 20.00
C LEU A 191 -21.40 -7.83 21.00
N ASP A 192 -20.52 -8.18 21.93
CA ASP A 192 -19.93 -7.25 22.89
C ASP A 192 -18.82 -6.44 22.19
N ARG A 193 -19.08 -5.15 21.89
CA ARG A 193 -18.17 -4.27 21.14
C ARG A 193 -16.83 -4.07 21.85
N GLU A 194 -16.83 -4.11 23.19
CA GLU A 194 -15.62 -3.89 23.98
C GLU A 194 -14.76 -5.14 24.01
N LYS A 195 -15.36 -6.34 23.96
CA LYS A 195 -14.63 -7.61 24.08
C LYS A 195 -14.37 -8.31 22.74
N THR A 196 -14.81 -7.74 21.63
CA THR A 196 -14.70 -8.34 20.32
C THR A 196 -13.67 -7.62 19.45
N GLU A 197 -12.75 -8.39 18.84
CA GLU A 197 -11.74 -7.92 17.90
C GLU A 197 -12.08 -8.39 16.48
N ILE A 198 -12.11 -7.47 15.51
CA ILE A 198 -12.49 -7.78 14.11
C ILE A 198 -11.27 -7.64 13.19
N MET A 199 -10.98 -8.68 12.42
CA MET A 199 -9.90 -8.64 11.43
C MET A 199 -10.36 -8.02 10.11
N VAL A 200 -9.65 -7.00 9.64
CA VAL A 200 -10.12 -6.17 8.52
C VAL A 200 -9.42 -6.45 7.20
N ASN A 201 -8.27 -7.12 7.18
CA ASN A 201 -7.50 -7.36 5.97
C ASN A 201 -7.26 -8.85 5.69
N GLU A 202 -8.18 -9.73 6.10
CA GLU A 202 -8.09 -11.18 5.87
C GLU A 202 -8.09 -11.52 4.37
N ASP A 203 -7.14 -12.33 3.95
CA ASP A 203 -6.89 -12.66 2.54
C ASP A 203 -7.52 -14.00 2.16
N CYS A 204 -7.93 -14.80 3.14
CA CYS A 204 -8.70 -16.02 2.92
C CYS A 204 -9.99 -15.71 2.16
N ALA A 205 -10.42 -16.66 1.33
CA ALA A 205 -11.66 -16.56 0.58
C ALA A 205 -12.87 -16.43 1.53
N TYR A 206 -13.81 -15.58 1.17
CA TYR A 206 -15.11 -15.52 1.86
C TYR A 206 -15.82 -16.87 1.72
N LEU A 207 -16.35 -17.41 2.82
CA LEU A 207 -16.97 -18.74 2.89
C LEU A 207 -16.01 -19.90 2.54
N CYS A 208 -14.73 -19.76 2.89
CA CYS A 208 -13.74 -20.81 2.66
C CYS A 208 -14.10 -22.11 3.40
N THR A 209 -14.46 -23.15 2.65
CA THR A 209 -14.76 -24.50 3.17
C THR A 209 -13.52 -25.28 3.60
N HIS A 210 -12.32 -24.73 3.38
CA HIS A 210 -11.04 -25.38 3.70
C HIS A 210 -10.39 -24.86 4.98
N ARG A 211 -10.96 -23.82 5.61
CA ARG A 211 -10.32 -23.10 6.74
C ARG A 211 -10.01 -24.02 7.94
N ILE A 212 -10.93 -24.93 8.30
CA ILE A 212 -10.73 -25.95 9.35
C ILE A 212 -9.56 -26.88 8.99
N ASN A 213 -9.60 -27.47 7.79
CA ASN A 213 -8.55 -28.38 7.34
C ASN A 213 -7.17 -27.69 7.32
N ASP A 214 -7.11 -26.43 6.88
CA ASP A 214 -5.87 -25.64 6.88
C ASP A 214 -5.31 -25.48 8.30
N TYR A 215 -6.15 -25.17 9.30
CA TYR A 215 -5.70 -25.06 10.69
C TYR A 215 -5.33 -26.40 11.31
N GLN A 216 -6.07 -27.48 11.02
CA GLN A 216 -5.75 -28.83 11.46
C GLN A 216 -4.36 -29.25 10.97
N VAL A 217 -4.11 -29.14 9.66
CA VAL A 217 -2.81 -29.43 9.07
C VAL A 217 -1.73 -28.58 9.75
N MET A 218 -1.91 -27.25 9.82
CA MET A 218 -0.91 -26.37 10.42
C MET A 218 -0.60 -26.67 11.89
N ALA A 219 -1.61 -27.05 12.68
CA ALA A 219 -1.45 -27.44 14.08
C ALA A 219 -0.59 -28.71 14.23
N GLU A 220 -0.82 -29.72 13.39
CA GLU A 220 -0.05 -30.97 13.37
C GLU A 220 1.40 -30.74 12.93
N LEU A 221 1.61 -29.94 11.88
CA LEU A 221 2.94 -29.60 11.37
C LEU A 221 3.78 -28.90 12.43
N ILE A 222 3.23 -27.86 13.06
CA ILE A 222 3.94 -27.07 14.07
C ILE A 222 4.20 -27.90 15.34
N LYS A 223 3.23 -28.71 15.79
CA LYS A 223 3.40 -29.58 16.96
C LYS A 223 4.44 -30.68 16.73
N SER A 224 4.53 -31.23 15.51
CA SER A 224 5.49 -32.30 15.19
C SER A 224 6.94 -31.82 15.02
N GLY A 225 7.18 -30.51 14.84
CA GLY A 225 8.51 -29.95 14.67
C GLY A 225 9.20 -30.33 13.35
N LEU A 226 8.44 -30.74 12.33
CA LEU A 226 8.93 -31.23 11.03
C LEU A 226 8.48 -30.35 9.85
N PRO A 227 8.86 -29.06 9.76
CA PRO A 227 8.43 -28.21 8.66
C PRO A 227 8.86 -28.76 7.28
N ASP A 228 10.06 -29.31 7.12
CA ASP A 228 10.65 -29.60 5.79
C ASP A 228 9.97 -30.72 4.95
N ALA A 229 9.56 -31.84 5.56
CA ALA A 229 8.99 -32.99 4.81
C ALA A 229 7.49 -32.82 4.52
N SER A 230 6.84 -31.98 5.31
CA SER A 230 5.39 -31.82 5.39
C SER A 230 4.93 -30.46 4.84
N ASP A 231 5.87 -29.53 4.63
CA ASP A 231 5.75 -28.38 3.72
C ASP A 231 5.25 -28.79 2.34
N LEU A 232 5.61 -30.00 1.86
CA LEU A 232 5.10 -30.52 0.59
C LEU A 232 3.60 -30.81 0.63
N GLU A 233 3.08 -31.36 1.74
CA GLU A 233 1.66 -31.69 1.90
C GLU A 233 0.82 -30.44 2.13
N TYR A 234 1.33 -29.51 2.94
CA TYR A 234 0.72 -28.18 3.10
C TYR A 234 0.74 -27.39 1.78
N GLU A 235 1.87 -27.32 1.08
CA GLU A 235 1.95 -26.64 -0.23
C GLU A 235 1.05 -27.32 -1.26
N TYR A 236 0.96 -28.64 -1.26
CA TYR A 236 0.05 -29.38 -2.14
C TYR A 236 -1.41 -29.01 -1.84
N THR A 237 -1.81 -29.05 -0.56
CA THR A 237 -3.17 -28.71 -0.10
C THR A 237 -3.50 -27.25 -0.42
N ARG A 238 -2.60 -26.32 -0.09
CA ARG A 238 -2.71 -24.88 -0.39
C ARG A 238 -2.87 -24.67 -1.90
N LYS A 239 -1.99 -25.23 -2.73
CA LYS A 239 -2.09 -25.09 -4.20
C LYS A 239 -3.36 -25.70 -4.77
N LYS A 240 -3.86 -26.79 -4.20
CA LYS A 240 -5.04 -27.47 -4.74
C LYS A 240 -6.34 -26.80 -4.33
N TYR A 241 -6.45 -26.39 -3.07
CA TYR A 241 -7.72 -26.03 -2.45
C TYR A 241 -7.83 -24.56 -2.05
N CYS A 242 -6.73 -23.86 -1.77
CA CYS A 242 -6.78 -22.45 -1.42
C CYS A 242 -7.24 -21.62 -2.63
N ARG A 243 -8.30 -20.84 -2.41
CA ARG A 243 -8.89 -19.92 -3.39
C ARG A 243 -8.64 -18.45 -3.05
N ALA A 244 -7.75 -18.18 -2.08
CA ALA A 244 -7.38 -16.82 -1.71
C ALA A 244 -6.89 -16.04 -2.95
N PRO A 245 -7.41 -14.83 -3.23
CA PRO A 245 -7.05 -14.06 -4.43
C PRO A 245 -5.56 -13.76 -4.55
N GLY A 246 -4.83 -13.67 -3.44
CA GLY A 246 -3.38 -13.45 -3.43
C GLY A 246 -2.53 -14.64 -3.89
N GLY A 247 -3.06 -15.88 -3.86
CA GLY A 247 -2.37 -17.09 -4.31
C GLY A 247 -2.68 -17.49 -5.75
N ARG A 248 -3.83 -17.05 -6.27
CA ARG A 248 -4.25 -17.14 -7.66
C ARG A 248 -5.09 -15.90 -7.96
N LEU A 249 -4.53 -14.94 -8.71
CA LEU A 249 -5.25 -13.74 -9.11
C LEU A 249 -6.43 -14.15 -9.99
N THR A 250 -7.63 -14.19 -9.40
CA THR A 250 -8.84 -14.57 -10.10
C THR A 250 -9.98 -13.65 -9.69
N PRO A 251 -10.82 -13.22 -10.64
CA PRO A 251 -11.95 -12.36 -10.32
C PRO A 251 -13.10 -13.10 -9.63
N VAL A 252 -13.11 -14.44 -9.66
CA VAL A 252 -14.26 -15.26 -9.25
C VAL A 252 -14.44 -15.31 -7.73
N VAL A 253 -13.38 -15.05 -6.97
CA VAL A 253 -13.37 -15.24 -5.52
C VAL A 253 -12.98 -13.94 -4.85
N ARG A 254 -13.82 -13.47 -3.92
CA ARG A 254 -13.46 -12.38 -2.99
C ARG A 254 -12.78 -12.93 -1.74
N SER A 255 -11.90 -12.13 -1.16
CA SER A 255 -11.37 -12.38 0.19
C SER A 255 -12.28 -11.81 1.28
N CYS A 256 -11.96 -12.10 2.54
CA CYS A 256 -12.52 -11.45 3.72
C CYS A 256 -11.89 -10.07 4.00
N ASN A 257 -11.30 -9.41 3.00
CA ASN A 257 -10.69 -8.09 3.16
C ASN A 257 -11.80 -7.04 3.15
N PHE A 258 -11.84 -6.19 4.17
CA PHE A 258 -12.86 -5.17 4.32
C PHE A 258 -12.64 -4.06 3.31
N SER A 259 -13.75 -3.58 2.76
CA SER A 259 -13.75 -2.29 2.11
C SER A 259 -13.70 -1.16 3.13
N MET A 260 -13.22 0.02 2.73
CA MET A 260 -13.22 1.19 3.62
C MET A 260 -14.64 1.53 4.08
N ALA A 261 -15.63 1.40 3.17
CA ALA A 261 -17.04 1.56 3.50
C ALA A 261 -17.55 0.49 4.48
N HIS A 262 -17.11 -0.77 4.32
CA HIS A 262 -17.48 -1.85 5.23
C HIS A 262 -16.89 -1.64 6.63
N LEU A 263 -15.62 -1.25 6.71
CA LEU A 263 -14.98 -0.92 7.99
C LEU A 263 -15.66 0.29 8.65
N LEU A 264 -15.97 1.35 7.90
CA LEU A 264 -16.70 2.50 8.43
C LEU A 264 -18.05 2.07 9.01
N ARG A 265 -18.81 1.22 8.32
CA ARG A 265 -20.08 0.69 8.84
C ARG A 265 -19.91 -0.11 10.13
N VAL A 266 -18.90 -0.98 10.20
CA VAL A 266 -18.58 -1.73 11.43
C VAL A 266 -18.14 -0.79 12.57
N TYR A 267 -17.40 0.27 12.24
CA TYR A 267 -17.01 1.30 13.21
C TYR A 267 -18.24 2.10 13.72
N GLU A 268 -19.18 2.43 12.84
CA GLU A 268 -20.46 3.10 13.18
C GLU A 268 -21.35 2.23 14.09
N MET A 269 -21.22 0.90 14.04
CA MET A 269 -21.88 -0.02 14.99
C MET A 269 -21.29 0.01 16.40
N GLY A 270 -20.24 0.82 16.64
CA GLY A 270 -19.60 1.02 17.93
C GLY A 270 -18.34 0.17 18.16
N PHE A 271 -17.91 -0.63 17.19
CA PHE A 271 -16.65 -1.37 17.31
C PHE A 271 -15.47 -0.42 17.23
N ARG A 272 -14.47 -0.66 18.08
CA ARG A 272 -13.22 0.13 18.11
C ARG A 272 -11.97 -0.73 18.00
N ARG A 273 -12.04 -2.04 18.28
CA ARG A 273 -10.88 -2.94 18.27
C ARG A 273 -10.79 -3.73 16.96
N PHE A 274 -9.73 -3.47 16.21
CA PHE A 274 -9.50 -4.07 14.90
C PHE A 274 -8.15 -4.76 14.83
N LYS A 275 -8.07 -5.76 13.98
CA LYS A 275 -6.87 -6.58 13.78
C LYS A 275 -6.37 -6.46 12.36
N LEU A 276 -5.05 -6.34 12.22
CA LEU A 276 -4.35 -6.51 10.96
C LEU A 276 -3.58 -7.82 10.95
N GLN A 277 -3.82 -8.63 9.92
CA GLN A 277 -2.98 -9.75 9.56
C GLN A 277 -1.82 -9.34 8.63
N GLY A 278 -0.93 -10.29 8.35
CA GLY A 278 0.24 -10.08 7.52
C GLY A 278 1.59 -10.56 8.08
N ARG A 279 1.64 -11.51 9.02
CA ARG A 279 2.91 -12.02 9.59
C ARG A 279 3.88 -12.55 8.54
N GLN A 280 3.33 -13.12 7.46
CA GLN A 280 4.07 -13.66 6.31
C GLN A 280 4.06 -12.71 5.12
N ASN A 281 3.51 -11.50 5.27
CA ASN A 281 3.51 -10.52 4.20
C ASN A 281 4.91 -9.94 4.05
N MET A 282 5.23 -9.51 2.83
CA MET A 282 6.41 -8.72 2.61
C MET A 282 6.30 -7.37 3.34
N PRO A 283 7.42 -6.79 3.82
CA PRO A 283 7.40 -5.54 4.60
C PRO A 283 6.61 -4.40 3.94
N GLY A 284 6.71 -4.26 2.61
CA GLY A 284 5.95 -3.24 1.86
C GLY A 284 4.44 -3.47 1.90
N THR A 285 3.97 -4.72 1.74
CA THR A 285 2.55 -5.04 1.86
C THR A 285 2.04 -4.83 3.28
N PHE A 286 2.80 -5.28 4.27
CA PHE A 286 2.45 -5.07 5.67
C PHE A 286 2.33 -3.57 5.99
N LEU A 287 3.31 -2.77 5.55
CA LEU A 287 3.30 -1.32 5.71
C LEU A 287 2.10 -0.67 5.02
N PHE A 288 1.75 -1.11 3.81
CA PHE A 288 0.58 -0.59 3.10
C PHE A 288 -0.71 -0.81 3.89
N ASP A 289 -0.94 -2.02 4.39
CA ASP A 289 -2.11 -2.34 5.23
C ASP A 289 -2.11 -1.53 6.53
N LEU A 290 -0.97 -1.40 7.21
CA LEU A 290 -0.85 -0.57 8.42
C LEU A 290 -1.26 0.87 8.14
N LEU A 291 -0.67 1.51 7.12
CA LEU A 291 -0.88 2.93 6.87
C LEU A 291 -2.30 3.22 6.38
N ARG A 292 -2.82 2.46 5.39
CA ARG A 292 -4.15 2.72 4.81
C ARG A 292 -5.28 2.63 5.82
N PHE A 293 -5.11 1.82 6.87
CA PHE A 293 -6.10 1.66 7.91
C PHE A 293 -5.84 2.56 9.13
N SER A 294 -4.61 2.84 9.53
CA SER A 294 -4.38 3.59 10.79
C SER A 294 -4.05 5.08 10.61
N VAL A 295 -3.54 5.48 9.44
CA VAL A 295 -3.02 6.82 9.17
C VAL A 295 -3.92 7.54 8.15
N GLU A 296 -3.88 8.88 8.14
CA GLU A 296 -4.54 9.70 7.14
C GLU A 296 -4.15 9.21 5.71
N PRO A 297 -5.13 8.79 4.89
CA PRO A 297 -4.87 7.99 3.69
C PRO A 297 -4.49 8.81 2.44
N GLU A 298 -4.82 10.10 2.37
CA GLU A 298 -4.69 10.88 1.14
C GLU A 298 -3.38 11.66 1.05
N LEU A 299 -2.89 12.20 2.17
CA LEU A 299 -1.72 13.07 2.23
C LEU A 299 -0.56 12.39 2.92
N LEU A 300 -0.79 11.81 4.10
CA LEU A 300 0.28 11.31 4.93
C LEU A 300 0.71 9.88 4.56
N THR A 301 -0.25 8.98 4.34
CA THR A 301 0.02 7.59 3.94
C THR A 301 0.94 7.49 2.71
N PRO A 302 0.70 8.21 1.59
CA PRO A 302 1.58 8.16 0.43
C PRO A 302 3.00 8.63 0.74
N VAL A 303 3.15 9.69 1.54
CA VAL A 303 4.47 10.23 1.92
C VAL A 303 5.26 9.19 2.71
N ILE A 304 4.67 8.63 3.77
CA ILE A 304 5.33 7.63 4.61
C ILE A 304 5.60 6.35 3.82
N PHE A 305 4.60 5.84 3.10
CA PHE A 305 4.73 4.62 2.31
C PHE A 305 5.87 4.72 1.29
N LYS A 306 5.88 5.78 0.47
CA LYS A 306 6.91 5.98 -0.55
C LYS A 306 8.30 6.13 0.07
N ALA A 307 8.43 6.77 1.24
CA ALA A 307 9.71 7.00 1.88
C ALA A 307 10.34 5.73 2.50
N PHE A 308 9.50 4.82 3.00
CA PHE A 308 9.94 3.51 3.48
C PHE A 308 10.26 2.55 2.32
N VAL A 309 9.40 2.51 1.29
CA VAL A 309 9.58 1.65 0.11
C VAL A 309 10.77 2.09 -0.75
N SER A 310 11.13 3.37 -0.74
CA SER A 310 12.34 3.87 -1.41
C SER A 310 13.64 3.61 -0.63
N GLY A 311 13.57 3.20 0.64
CA GLY A 311 14.73 2.97 1.50
C GLY A 311 15.44 4.24 1.99
N GLN A 312 14.86 5.44 1.78
CA GLN A 312 15.48 6.71 2.16
C GLN A 312 15.43 6.96 3.68
N VAL A 313 14.32 6.59 4.33
CA VAL A 313 14.06 6.86 5.76
C VAL A 313 14.53 5.75 6.67
N THR A 314 14.56 4.52 6.14
CA THR A 314 14.69 3.31 6.94
C THR A 314 15.98 3.27 7.75
N ARG A 315 17.06 3.96 7.36
CA ARG A 315 18.33 3.91 8.13
C ARG A 315 18.26 4.64 9.48
N GLN A 316 17.80 5.89 9.51
CA GLN A 316 17.80 6.69 10.74
C GLN A 316 16.77 6.17 11.76
N ALA A 317 15.55 5.89 11.30
CA ALA A 317 14.51 5.33 12.16
C ALA A 317 14.91 3.96 12.71
N LEU A 318 15.51 3.10 11.87
CA LEU A 318 16.00 1.79 12.31
C LEU A 318 17.15 1.89 13.30
N GLU A 319 18.06 2.84 13.13
CA GLU A 319 19.15 3.07 14.08
C GLU A 319 18.61 3.50 15.45
N SER A 320 17.61 4.40 15.49
CA SER A 320 16.93 4.79 16.74
C SER A 320 16.36 3.57 17.47
N VAL A 321 15.53 2.77 16.78
CA VAL A 321 14.94 1.55 17.33
C VAL A 321 16.00 0.55 17.80
N ARG A 322 17.08 0.37 17.03
CA ARG A 322 18.19 -0.53 17.39
C ARG A 322 18.94 -0.04 18.63
N ASN A 323 19.10 1.27 18.80
CA ASN A 323 19.80 1.83 19.96
C ASN A 323 18.99 1.62 21.24
N VAL A 324 17.68 1.90 21.22
CA VAL A 324 16.76 1.61 22.34
C VAL A 324 16.84 0.13 22.72
N ARG A 325 16.72 -0.77 21.74
CA ARG A 325 16.77 -2.22 22.00
C ARG A 325 18.12 -2.70 22.53
N ARG A 326 19.24 -2.12 22.06
CA ARG A 326 20.58 -2.42 22.59
C ARG A 326 20.73 -1.95 24.03
N ALA A 327 20.16 -0.80 24.39
CA ALA A 327 20.16 -0.29 25.75
C ALA A 327 19.42 -1.26 26.68
N HIS A 328 18.18 -1.64 26.35
CA HIS A 328 17.44 -2.62 27.14
C HIS A 328 18.14 -3.98 27.21
N LEU A 329 18.74 -4.46 26.11
CA LEU A 329 19.49 -5.71 26.12
C LEU A 329 20.71 -5.65 27.06
N GLN A 330 21.37 -4.50 27.14
CA GLN A 330 22.49 -4.30 28.05
C GLN A 330 22.01 -4.30 29.50
N GLU A 331 20.88 -3.65 29.80
CA GLU A 331 20.27 -3.63 31.13
C GLU A 331 19.85 -5.03 31.57
N ALA A 332 19.17 -5.79 30.71
CA ALA A 332 18.73 -7.16 30.98
C ALA A 332 19.93 -8.08 31.30
N LYS A 333 21.09 -7.85 30.67
CA LYS A 333 22.32 -8.60 30.94
C LYS A 333 23.02 -8.22 32.24
N THR A 334 22.95 -6.96 32.64
CA THR A 334 23.73 -6.43 33.78
C THR A 334 22.92 -6.27 35.06
N GLY A 335 21.58 -6.25 34.98
CA GLY A 335 20.69 -5.97 36.10
C GLY A 335 20.72 -4.51 36.58
N VAL A 336 21.31 -3.58 35.82
CA VAL A 336 21.43 -2.16 36.16
C VAL A 336 20.57 -1.34 35.20
N PRO A 337 19.55 -0.59 35.66
CA PRO A 337 18.71 0.24 34.79
C PRO A 337 19.52 1.40 34.20
N ALA A 338 19.35 1.72 32.91
CA ALA A 338 19.74 3.02 32.38
C ALA A 338 18.62 4.03 32.69
N SER A 339 18.99 5.24 33.08
CA SER A 339 18.02 6.28 33.41
C SER A 339 17.35 6.82 32.16
N THR A 340 16.11 6.42 31.90
CA THR A 340 15.15 7.25 31.15
C THR A 340 13.75 6.89 31.59
N ALA A 341 13.12 7.78 32.37
CA ALA A 341 11.69 7.81 32.54
C ALA A 341 11.07 8.43 31.27
N VAL A 342 10.09 7.77 30.69
CA VAL A 342 9.22 8.36 29.67
C VAL A 342 7.93 8.77 30.37
N GLU A 343 7.65 10.07 30.39
CA GLU A 343 6.36 10.59 30.86
C GLU A 343 5.27 10.22 29.84
N ALA A 344 4.20 9.59 30.31
CA ALA A 344 3.02 9.34 29.50
C ALA A 344 2.36 10.68 29.12
N CYS A 345 2.21 10.96 27.83
CA CYS A 345 1.50 12.14 27.35
C CYS A 345 -0.01 12.02 27.60
N PRO A 346 -0.69 13.10 28.01
CA PRO A 346 -2.13 13.11 28.22
C PRO A 346 -2.88 12.94 26.89
N ALA A 347 -4.01 12.22 26.94
CA ALA A 347 -4.90 12.05 25.79
C ALA A 347 -5.54 13.39 25.37
N GLU A 348 -5.40 13.76 24.10
CA GLU A 348 -6.10 14.91 23.52
C GLU A 348 -7.57 14.57 23.21
N PRO A 349 -8.51 15.52 23.40
CA PRO A 349 -9.93 15.30 23.09
C PRO A 349 -10.19 15.20 21.58
N ALA A 350 -11.04 14.24 21.21
CA ALA A 350 -11.43 14.01 19.82
C ALA A 350 -12.28 15.17 19.25
N PRO A 351 -11.95 15.71 18.06
CA PRO A 351 -12.84 16.59 17.30
C PRO A 351 -14.06 15.83 16.75
N ALA A 352 -15.08 16.57 16.32
CA ALA A 352 -16.30 15.99 15.78
C ALA A 352 -16.05 15.13 14.53
N LEU A 353 -16.64 13.92 14.50
CA LEU A 353 -16.57 12.98 13.40
C LEU A 353 -17.09 13.61 12.10
N PRO A 354 -16.33 13.54 10.99
CA PRO A 354 -16.86 13.95 9.69
C PRO A 354 -17.96 12.98 9.24
N THR A 355 -19.08 13.51 8.79
CA THR A 355 -20.13 12.72 8.14
C THR A 355 -19.70 12.42 6.71
N VAL A 356 -19.31 11.18 6.43
CA VAL A 356 -19.04 10.74 5.05
C VAL A 356 -20.29 10.06 4.51
N VAL A 357 -20.98 10.75 3.60
CA VAL A 357 -22.05 10.16 2.80
C VAL A 357 -21.42 9.61 1.53
N GLY A 358 -21.25 8.30 1.47
CA GLY A 358 -20.81 7.56 0.29
C GLY A 358 -21.58 6.25 0.18
N PRO A 359 -21.92 5.78 -1.04
CA PRO A 359 -22.80 4.64 -1.22
C PRO A 359 -22.16 3.36 -0.68
N ALA A 360 -23.00 2.50 -0.11
CA ALA A 360 -22.64 1.14 0.26
C ALA A 360 -22.08 0.38 -0.96
N ILE A 361 -20.90 -0.23 -0.81
CA ILE A 361 -20.35 -1.10 -1.86
C ILE A 361 -21.07 -2.45 -1.83
N MET A 362 -21.78 -2.68 -2.93
CA MET A 362 -22.13 -3.91 -3.64
C MET A 362 -21.90 -5.25 -2.90
N ALA A 363 -23.01 -5.91 -2.62
CA ALA A 363 -23.06 -7.34 -2.34
C ALA A 363 -22.64 -8.14 -3.59
N GLY A 364 -21.60 -8.96 -3.46
CA GLY A 364 -21.11 -9.86 -4.50
C GLY A 364 -19.99 -10.77 -3.97
N THR A 365 -19.84 -11.96 -4.56
CA THR A 365 -18.88 -13.01 -4.13
C THR A 365 -17.51 -12.96 -4.84
N GLY A 366 -17.29 -12.02 -5.77
CA GLY A 366 -16.07 -11.90 -6.58
C GLY A 366 -15.37 -10.55 -6.47
N LEU A 367 -14.18 -10.43 -7.07
CA LEU A 367 -13.50 -9.14 -7.25
C LEU A 367 -14.15 -8.35 -8.40
N PRO A 368 -13.99 -7.01 -8.43
CA PRO A 368 -14.47 -6.18 -9.54
C PRO A 368 -13.89 -6.63 -10.89
N THR A 369 -14.73 -6.64 -11.95
CA THR A 369 -14.33 -7.00 -13.33
C THR A 369 -14.84 -6.01 -14.37
N GLY A 370 -14.30 -6.09 -15.59
CA GLY A 370 -14.67 -5.17 -16.67
C GLY A 370 -14.48 -3.72 -16.25
N MET A 371 -15.52 -2.91 -16.39
CA MET A 371 -15.52 -1.49 -16.01
C MET A 371 -15.47 -1.27 -14.49
N GLU A 372 -15.91 -2.22 -13.67
CA GLU A 372 -15.89 -2.11 -12.20
C GLU A 372 -14.47 -2.14 -11.64
N GLY A 373 -13.49 -2.64 -12.41
CA GLY A 373 -12.08 -2.60 -12.03
C GLY A 373 -11.45 -1.22 -12.13
N ARG A 374 -12.12 -0.27 -12.78
CA ARG A 374 -11.70 1.14 -12.85
C ARG A 374 -11.98 1.85 -11.54
N HIS A 375 -11.31 2.97 -11.33
CA HIS A 375 -11.56 3.78 -10.14
C HIS A 375 -13.02 4.30 -10.13
N PRO A 376 -13.78 4.06 -9.04
CA PRO A 376 -15.24 4.29 -9.01
C PRO A 376 -15.64 5.78 -9.08
N LEU A 377 -14.72 6.69 -8.74
CA LEU A 377 -14.99 8.13 -8.75
C LEU A 377 -14.73 8.80 -10.10
N TRP A 378 -14.08 8.12 -11.05
CA TRP A 378 -13.85 8.58 -12.43
C TRP A 378 -13.87 7.40 -13.43
N PRO A 379 -15.00 6.71 -13.56
CA PRO A 379 -15.10 5.43 -14.28
C PRO A 379 -14.86 5.52 -15.80
N ASP A 380 -15.04 6.69 -16.41
CA ASP A 380 -14.76 6.99 -17.82
C ASP A 380 -13.51 7.88 -18.00
N GLY A 381 -12.74 8.12 -16.93
CA GLY A 381 -11.47 8.83 -17.00
C GLY A 381 -10.47 8.05 -17.85
N ARG A 382 -9.90 8.71 -18.86
CA ARG A 382 -8.87 8.20 -19.76
C ARG A 382 -7.49 8.64 -19.30
N TRP A 383 -6.57 7.70 -19.29
CA TRP A 383 -5.26 7.84 -18.65
C TRP A 383 -4.13 7.71 -19.64
N SER A 384 -3.15 8.58 -19.50
CA SER A 384 -1.81 8.36 -20.01
C SER A 384 -0.83 8.13 -18.87
N ILE A 385 0.22 7.33 -19.13
CA ILE A 385 1.24 7.04 -18.12
C ILE A 385 2.60 7.49 -18.65
N GLU A 386 3.19 8.50 -18.03
CA GLU A 386 4.56 8.94 -18.30
C GLU A 386 5.54 8.11 -17.47
N GLY A 387 6.61 7.62 -18.11
CA GLY A 387 7.62 6.78 -17.45
C GLY A 387 8.01 5.53 -18.24
N LEU A 388 7.61 5.41 -19.50
CA LEU A 388 7.88 4.26 -20.36
C LEU A 388 9.38 3.87 -20.41
N THR A 389 10.27 4.86 -20.49
CA THR A 389 11.71 4.63 -20.58
C THR A 389 12.29 3.98 -19.32
N ALA A 390 11.81 4.38 -18.14
CA ALA A 390 12.31 3.87 -16.86
C ALA A 390 11.54 2.62 -16.39
N HIS A 391 10.24 2.57 -16.64
CA HIS A 391 9.31 1.65 -15.98
C HIS A 391 8.41 0.87 -16.96
N GLY A 392 8.72 0.86 -18.26
CA GLY A 392 7.88 0.22 -19.28
C GLY A 392 7.51 -1.24 -18.98
N GLN A 393 8.42 -1.99 -18.33
CA GLN A 393 8.15 -3.36 -17.90
C GLN A 393 7.13 -3.44 -16.76
N VAL A 394 7.17 -2.50 -15.80
CA VAL A 394 6.21 -2.42 -14.68
C VAL A 394 4.83 -2.07 -15.23
N ILE A 395 4.76 -1.05 -16.10
CA ILE A 395 3.52 -0.62 -16.75
C ILE A 395 2.87 -1.79 -17.51
N ARG A 396 3.64 -2.52 -18.32
CA ARG A 396 3.11 -3.67 -19.05
C ARG A 396 2.60 -4.76 -18.12
N ASN A 397 3.35 -5.08 -17.07
CA ASN A 397 2.97 -6.15 -16.15
C ASN A 397 1.67 -5.82 -15.40
N VAL A 398 1.53 -4.60 -14.89
CA VAL A 398 0.31 -4.22 -14.15
C VAL A 398 -0.91 -4.19 -15.08
N LEU A 399 -0.77 -3.68 -16.31
CA LEU A 399 -1.86 -3.68 -17.28
C LEU A 399 -2.20 -5.10 -17.76
N GLY A 400 -1.20 -5.97 -17.93
CA GLY A 400 -1.40 -7.39 -18.21
C GLY A 400 -2.17 -8.09 -17.09
N VAL A 401 -1.77 -7.90 -15.83
CA VAL A 401 -2.51 -8.46 -14.68
C VAL A 401 -3.96 -7.97 -14.64
N LEU A 402 -4.19 -6.69 -14.86
CA LEU A 402 -5.54 -6.13 -14.88
C LEU A 402 -6.41 -6.77 -15.98
N THR A 403 -5.88 -6.85 -17.20
CA THR A 403 -6.65 -7.30 -18.37
C THR A 403 -6.75 -8.83 -18.49
N GLU A 404 -5.63 -9.52 -18.31
CA GLU A 404 -5.51 -10.97 -18.56
C GLU A 404 -5.94 -11.79 -17.35
N GLU A 405 -5.53 -11.41 -16.13
CA GLU A 405 -5.83 -12.19 -14.92
C GLU A 405 -7.15 -11.75 -14.28
N LEU A 406 -7.32 -10.45 -14.08
CA LEU A 406 -8.48 -9.88 -13.38
C LEU A 406 -9.64 -9.50 -14.30
N LYS A 407 -9.49 -9.65 -15.62
CA LYS A 407 -10.53 -9.36 -16.63
C LYS A 407 -11.10 -7.94 -16.51
N CYS A 408 -10.29 -6.99 -16.06
CA CYS A 408 -10.63 -5.58 -15.96
C CYS A 408 -10.41 -4.87 -17.29
N GLN A 409 -11.22 -3.86 -17.57
CA GLN A 409 -11.01 -2.98 -18.71
C GLN A 409 -10.13 -1.80 -18.28
N THR A 410 -8.94 -1.70 -18.85
CA THR A 410 -8.06 -0.55 -18.61
C THR A 410 -8.66 0.71 -19.26
N SER A 411 -8.28 1.86 -18.72
CA SER A 411 -8.57 3.17 -19.29
C SER A 411 -7.31 3.87 -19.77
N VAL A 412 -6.24 3.11 -20.02
CA VAL A 412 -4.96 3.65 -20.51
C VAL A 412 -5.01 3.82 -22.02
N ASP A 413 -4.99 5.07 -22.47
CA ASP A 413 -4.95 5.42 -23.89
C ASP A 413 -3.50 5.46 -24.43
N GLY A 414 -2.52 5.75 -23.56
CA GLY A 414 -1.15 5.90 -24.01
C GLY A 414 -0.07 5.86 -22.93
N VAL A 415 1.15 5.61 -23.36
CA VAL A 415 2.36 5.62 -22.52
C VAL A 415 3.41 6.56 -23.09
N TYR A 416 4.00 7.39 -22.23
CA TYR A 416 4.94 8.45 -22.61
C TYR A 416 6.36 8.10 -22.16
N GLY A 417 7.34 8.31 -23.05
CA GLY A 417 8.75 8.05 -22.78
C GLY A 417 9.67 9.10 -23.39
N GLU A 418 10.65 9.53 -22.61
CA GLU A 418 11.75 10.37 -23.10
C GLU A 418 12.89 9.49 -23.61
N LEU A 419 13.38 9.78 -24.82
CA LEU A 419 14.49 9.04 -25.43
C LEU A 419 15.71 9.94 -25.58
N GLN A 420 16.89 9.33 -25.47
CA GLN A 420 18.17 10.02 -25.60
C GLN A 420 18.48 10.33 -27.08
N VAL A 421 17.90 11.43 -27.59
CA VAL A 421 18.11 11.99 -28.94
C VAL A 421 18.42 13.48 -28.91
N ARG A 422 18.85 14.07 -30.04
CA ARG A 422 19.20 15.51 -30.09
C ARG A 422 18.03 16.42 -29.77
N TRP A 423 16.81 16.00 -30.09
CA TRP A 423 15.58 16.75 -29.78
C TRP A 423 15.26 16.82 -28.27
N ASN A 424 16.03 16.12 -27.43
CA ASN A 424 16.02 16.24 -25.96
C ASN A 424 17.32 16.87 -25.40
N GLY A 425 18.04 17.64 -26.22
CA GLY A 425 19.20 18.41 -25.74
C GLY A 425 20.50 17.60 -25.60
N LEU A 426 20.58 16.39 -26.18
CA LEU A 426 21.86 15.68 -26.25
C LEU A 426 22.94 16.51 -26.98
N PRO A 427 24.17 16.62 -26.43
CA PRO A 427 25.25 17.37 -27.07
C PRO A 427 25.54 16.88 -28.49
N ARG A 428 25.86 17.79 -29.42
CA ARG A 428 26.20 17.47 -30.81
C ARG A 428 27.34 16.44 -30.96
N SER A 429 28.22 16.34 -29.97
CA SER A 429 29.35 15.39 -29.91
C SER A 429 28.99 14.01 -29.33
N ALA A 430 27.84 13.84 -28.69
CA ALA A 430 27.44 12.58 -28.07
C ALA A 430 26.92 11.60 -29.13
N ARG A 431 27.61 10.47 -29.31
CA ARG A 431 27.08 9.33 -30.09
C ARG A 431 26.14 8.50 -29.21
N SER A 432 24.86 8.88 -29.17
CA SER A 432 23.79 7.98 -28.73
C SER A 432 23.46 7.04 -29.89
N ARG A 433 23.73 5.73 -29.75
CA ARG A 433 23.15 4.71 -30.64
C ARG A 433 21.89 4.17 -29.98
N LEU A 434 20.78 4.90 -30.15
CA LEU A 434 19.47 4.38 -29.78
C LEU A 434 19.22 3.08 -30.55
N ASN A 435 18.84 2.02 -29.84
CA ASN A 435 18.45 0.76 -30.47
C ASN A 435 17.03 0.90 -31.05
N LEU A 436 16.95 1.37 -32.30
CA LEU A 436 15.67 1.56 -33.00
C LEU A 436 14.88 0.25 -33.16
N ALA A 437 15.55 -0.88 -33.37
CA ALA A 437 14.88 -2.19 -33.46
C ALA A 437 14.23 -2.58 -32.12
N GLY A 438 14.96 -2.39 -31.01
CA GLY A 438 14.41 -2.61 -29.67
C GLY A 438 13.27 -1.64 -29.34
N TRP A 439 13.36 -0.39 -29.79
CA TRP A 439 12.28 0.58 -29.65
C TRP A 439 11.02 0.19 -30.42
N ALA A 440 11.16 -0.25 -31.67
CA ALA A 440 10.05 -0.76 -32.47
C ALA A 440 9.36 -1.97 -31.81
N GLU A 441 10.12 -2.85 -31.15
CA GLU A 441 9.56 -3.94 -30.37
C GLU A 441 8.74 -3.43 -29.17
N VAL A 442 9.23 -2.41 -28.45
CA VAL A 442 8.48 -1.78 -27.34
C VAL A 442 7.17 -1.17 -27.84
N VAL A 443 7.21 -0.38 -28.92
CA VAL A 443 6.03 0.22 -29.55
C VAL A 443 5.03 -0.86 -29.96
N GLY A 444 5.48 -1.88 -30.69
CA GLY A 444 4.61 -2.97 -31.13
C GLY A 444 3.97 -3.77 -29.99
N ARG A 445 4.62 -3.87 -28.82
CA ARG A 445 4.03 -4.54 -27.64
C ARG A 445 2.87 -3.75 -27.05
N PHE A 446 2.99 -2.42 -26.93
CA PHE A 446 1.90 -1.57 -26.42
C PHE A 446 0.76 -1.43 -27.43
N ASN A 447 1.06 -1.28 -28.73
CA ASN A 447 0.02 -1.18 -29.76
C ASN A 447 -0.84 -2.47 -29.84
N LYS A 448 -0.25 -3.64 -29.59
CA LYS A 448 -1.01 -4.92 -29.46
C LYS A 448 -2.00 -4.93 -28.30
N MET A 449 -1.79 -4.08 -27.30
CA MET A 449 -2.71 -3.87 -26.17
C MET A 449 -3.70 -2.73 -26.45
N ASP A 450 -3.72 -2.17 -27.67
CA ASP A 450 -4.48 -0.97 -28.06
C ASP A 450 -4.08 0.28 -27.26
N ILE A 451 -2.79 0.38 -26.89
CA ILE A 451 -2.24 1.50 -26.13
C ILE A 451 -1.22 2.24 -27.00
N GLY A 452 -1.43 3.54 -27.21
CA GLY A 452 -0.52 4.37 -28.00
C GLY A 452 0.81 4.64 -27.30
N VAL A 453 1.88 4.77 -28.08
CA VAL A 453 3.19 5.19 -27.57
C VAL A 453 3.49 6.62 -27.97
N PHE A 454 3.93 7.42 -27.00
CA PHE A 454 4.25 8.83 -27.15
C PHE A 454 5.70 9.12 -26.80
N CYS A 455 6.45 9.68 -27.74
CA CYS A 455 7.82 10.14 -27.47
C CYS A 455 7.83 11.61 -27.05
N ILE A 456 8.50 11.90 -25.93
CA ILE A 456 8.67 13.27 -25.44
C ILE A 456 9.95 13.89 -26.04
N PHE A 457 9.80 15.08 -26.61
CA PHE A 457 10.86 15.94 -27.17
C PHE A 457 10.80 17.35 -26.56
N ASN A 458 11.49 17.52 -25.43
CA ASN A 458 11.39 18.69 -24.55
C ASN A 458 12.30 19.88 -24.92
N SER A 459 13.17 19.75 -25.93
CA SER A 459 14.02 20.88 -26.33
C SER A 459 13.20 21.96 -27.05
N HIS A 460 12.98 23.09 -26.38
CA HIS A 460 12.27 24.24 -26.94
C HIS A 460 13.14 25.08 -27.91
N GLN A 461 14.46 24.91 -27.88
CA GLN A 461 15.42 25.77 -28.62
C GLN A 461 15.81 25.23 -30.01
N LEU A 462 15.17 24.15 -30.47
CA LEU A 462 15.53 23.50 -31.74
C LEU A 462 15.38 24.45 -32.93
N GLN A 463 16.35 24.39 -33.83
CA GLN A 463 16.36 25.12 -35.10
C GLN A 463 16.20 24.14 -36.27
N SER A 464 15.93 24.65 -37.47
CA SER A 464 15.76 23.80 -38.66
C SER A 464 16.97 22.91 -38.96
N ALA A 465 18.17 23.36 -38.59
CA ALA A 465 19.41 22.57 -38.73
C ALA A 465 19.45 21.32 -37.84
N ASP A 466 18.66 21.29 -36.75
CA ASP A 466 18.63 20.17 -35.81
C ASP A 466 17.61 19.08 -36.22
N LEU A 467 16.74 19.35 -37.22
CA LEU A 467 15.73 18.41 -37.72
C LEU A 467 16.33 17.23 -38.51
N GLY A 468 17.59 17.31 -38.90
CA GLY A 468 18.32 16.24 -39.59
C GLY A 468 18.79 15.10 -38.69
N ASP A 469 18.33 15.02 -37.44
CA ASP A 469 18.71 13.95 -36.51
C ASP A 469 18.16 12.59 -37.00
N GLU A 470 19.04 11.68 -37.44
CA GLU A 470 18.65 10.37 -37.96
C GLU A 470 17.90 9.53 -36.91
N SER A 471 18.32 9.61 -35.64
CA SER A 471 17.66 8.90 -34.54
C SER A 471 16.26 9.44 -34.29
N GLY A 472 16.09 10.78 -34.23
CA GLY A 472 14.79 11.43 -34.11
C GLY A 472 13.84 11.05 -35.25
N ASN A 473 14.28 11.16 -36.50
CA ASN A 473 13.44 10.76 -37.64
C ASN A 473 13.15 9.26 -37.65
N GLY A 474 14.11 8.40 -37.28
CA GLY A 474 13.88 6.96 -37.16
C GLY A 474 12.84 6.58 -36.11
N ILE A 475 12.73 7.36 -35.02
CA ILE A 475 11.64 7.21 -34.04
C ILE A 475 10.29 7.55 -34.68
N LEU A 476 10.20 8.65 -35.44
CA LEU A 476 8.95 9.06 -36.09
C LEU A 476 8.44 7.99 -37.05
N GLU A 477 9.32 7.42 -37.89
CA GLU A 477 8.97 6.32 -38.81
C GLU A 477 8.40 5.10 -38.07
N ILE A 478 8.98 4.75 -36.90
CA ILE A 478 8.49 3.64 -36.07
C ILE A 478 7.08 3.93 -35.52
N LEU A 479 6.85 5.15 -35.03
CA LEU A 479 5.55 5.54 -34.47
C LEU A 479 4.48 5.64 -35.57
N ASP A 480 4.85 6.07 -36.78
CA ASP A 480 3.94 6.32 -37.89
C ASP A 480 3.31 5.03 -38.47
N HIS A 481 3.95 3.87 -38.26
CA HIS A 481 3.39 2.57 -38.64
C HIS A 481 1.98 2.29 -38.06
N GLU A 482 1.67 2.84 -36.87
CA GLU A 482 0.33 2.81 -36.24
C GLU A 482 -0.04 4.23 -35.77
N SER A 483 0.07 5.19 -36.68
CA SER A 483 -0.03 6.63 -36.40
C SER A 483 -1.33 7.07 -35.72
N ARG A 484 -2.43 6.34 -35.92
CA ARG A 484 -3.71 6.62 -35.26
C ARG A 484 -3.69 6.42 -33.74
N LEU A 485 -2.79 5.57 -33.24
CA LEU A 485 -2.59 5.32 -31.80
C LEU A 485 -1.43 6.16 -31.25
N ASN A 486 -0.33 6.23 -31.99
CA ASN A 486 0.93 6.81 -31.52
C ASN A 486 1.00 8.32 -31.68
N GLY A 487 1.98 8.92 -31.01
CA GLY A 487 2.20 10.35 -31.14
C GLY A 487 3.53 10.81 -30.57
N VAL A 488 3.65 12.13 -30.50
CA VAL A 488 4.82 12.82 -29.98
C VAL A 488 4.38 14.01 -29.14
N GLU A 489 5.15 14.29 -28.11
CA GLU A 489 5.02 15.49 -27.30
C GLU A 489 6.21 16.41 -27.57
N VAL A 490 5.96 17.65 -27.95
CA VAL A 490 7.01 18.56 -28.42
C VAL A 490 6.98 19.90 -27.73
N ALA A 491 8.18 20.46 -27.48
CA ALA A 491 8.33 21.82 -26.98
C ALA A 491 8.67 22.85 -28.06
N SER A 492 9.19 22.41 -29.22
CA SER A 492 9.62 23.29 -30.32
C SER A 492 8.59 23.35 -31.44
N ASP A 493 8.28 24.58 -31.86
CA ASP A 493 7.41 24.87 -33.00
C ASP A 493 7.98 24.39 -34.33
N VAL A 494 9.30 24.54 -34.50
CA VAL A 494 9.99 24.10 -35.72
C VAL A 494 9.91 22.57 -35.86
N LEU A 495 10.00 21.84 -34.74
CA LEU A 495 9.83 20.39 -34.73
C LEU A 495 8.36 20.00 -34.93
N ALA A 496 7.42 20.71 -34.30
CA ALA A 496 5.98 20.49 -34.50
C ALA A 496 5.59 20.58 -35.98
N ASP A 497 6.04 21.64 -36.67
CA ASP A 497 5.74 21.86 -38.10
C ASP A 497 6.40 20.81 -38.99
N HIS A 498 7.64 20.41 -38.67
CA HIS A 498 8.34 19.33 -39.37
C HIS A 498 7.56 18.02 -39.31
N ILE A 499 7.11 17.64 -38.10
CA ILE A 499 6.34 16.40 -37.88
C ILE A 499 5.01 16.47 -38.63
N ARG A 500 4.26 17.58 -38.51
CA ARG A 500 2.99 17.74 -39.24
C ARG A 500 3.14 17.64 -40.75
N SER A 501 4.25 18.11 -41.31
CA SER A 501 4.49 18.02 -42.76
C SER A 501 4.77 16.60 -43.25
N ARG A 502 5.41 15.77 -42.40
CA ARG A 502 6.01 14.51 -42.80
C ARG A 502 5.24 13.28 -42.31
N HIS A 503 4.61 13.40 -41.15
CA HIS A 503 3.83 12.37 -40.48
C HIS A 503 2.49 12.97 -39.97
N PRO A 504 1.60 13.39 -40.89
CA PRO A 504 0.41 14.18 -40.54
C PRO A 504 -0.58 13.46 -39.63
N GLU A 505 -0.59 12.13 -39.66
CA GLU A 505 -1.50 11.29 -38.88
C GLU A 505 -1.02 11.06 -37.44
N LEU A 506 0.25 11.37 -37.12
CA LEU A 506 0.74 11.27 -35.74
C LEU A 506 0.05 12.28 -34.84
N ARG A 507 -0.36 11.82 -33.66
CA ARG A 507 -0.91 12.71 -32.63
C ARG A 507 0.19 13.61 -32.09
N LEU A 508 -0.09 14.90 -31.97
CA LEU A 508 0.87 15.89 -31.51
C LEU A 508 0.40 16.52 -30.21
N SER A 509 1.18 16.36 -29.14
CA SER A 509 0.91 16.96 -27.83
C SER A 509 1.85 18.14 -27.56
N ALA A 510 1.36 19.19 -26.91
CA ALA A 510 2.19 20.27 -26.41
C ALA A 510 2.90 19.83 -25.12
N SER A 511 4.23 19.95 -25.09
CA SER A 511 5.03 19.67 -23.89
C SER A 511 4.79 20.70 -22.80
N LEU A 512 4.82 20.25 -21.54
CA LEU A 512 4.88 21.15 -20.38
C LEU A 512 6.09 22.11 -20.46
N ALA A 513 7.23 21.65 -20.99
CA ALA A 513 8.42 22.48 -21.17
C ALA A 513 8.16 23.69 -22.07
N LYS A 514 7.24 23.58 -23.04
CA LYS A 514 6.80 24.70 -23.88
C LYS A 514 6.08 25.76 -23.06
N THR A 515 5.08 25.34 -22.30
CA THR A 515 4.26 26.24 -21.48
C THR A 515 5.13 27.01 -20.49
N ILE A 516 6.08 26.31 -19.85
CA ILE A 516 7.02 26.94 -18.91
C ILE A 516 7.95 27.92 -19.64
N ALA A 517 8.57 27.52 -20.76
CA ALA A 517 9.49 28.37 -21.50
C ALA A 517 8.83 29.64 -22.07
N GLU A 518 7.54 29.57 -22.37
CA GLU A 518 6.76 30.69 -22.91
C GLU A 518 6.10 31.55 -21.82
N GLY A 519 6.25 31.17 -20.54
CA GLY A 519 5.64 31.90 -19.41
C GLY A 519 4.12 31.80 -19.38
N GLY A 520 3.55 30.71 -19.93
CA GLY A 520 2.12 30.52 -20.12
C GLY A 520 1.36 29.96 -18.91
N CYS A 521 2.05 29.55 -17.85
CA CYS A 521 1.39 29.03 -16.64
C CYS A 521 0.43 30.09 -16.05
N GLY A 522 -0.76 29.65 -15.66
CA GLY A 522 -1.84 30.49 -15.12
C GLY A 522 -2.65 31.24 -16.20
N GLN A 523 -2.36 31.07 -17.48
CA GLN A 523 -2.97 31.85 -18.57
C GLN A 523 -3.87 30.98 -19.44
N ALA A 524 -5.19 31.23 -19.37
CA ALA A 524 -6.18 30.48 -20.15
C ALA A 524 -5.99 30.68 -21.65
N GLU A 525 -5.67 31.91 -22.04
CA GLU A 525 -5.45 32.31 -23.43
C GLU A 525 -4.28 31.55 -24.05
N HIS A 526 -3.23 31.30 -23.26
CA HIS A 526 -2.07 30.53 -23.69
C HIS A 526 -2.42 29.07 -23.93
N TYR A 527 -3.06 28.41 -22.96
CA TYR A 527 -3.48 27.01 -23.10
C TYR A 527 -4.44 26.80 -24.26
N ASN A 528 -5.40 27.71 -24.45
CA ASN A 528 -6.34 27.62 -25.56
C ASN A 528 -5.65 27.86 -26.92
N ALA A 529 -4.68 28.78 -27.01
CA ALA A 529 -3.88 28.94 -28.23
C ALA A 529 -3.06 27.68 -28.57
N LEU A 530 -2.55 26.97 -27.56
CA LEU A 530 -1.91 25.66 -27.80
C LEU A 530 -2.94 24.62 -28.27
N ALA A 531 -4.15 24.62 -27.69
CA ALA A 531 -5.21 23.67 -28.05
C ALA A 531 -5.70 23.82 -29.51
N GLU A 532 -5.51 25.00 -30.12
CA GLU A 532 -5.78 25.22 -31.56
C GLU A 532 -4.77 24.52 -32.47
N ARG A 533 -3.53 24.30 -31.99
CA ARG A 533 -2.42 23.76 -32.78
C ARG A 533 -2.08 22.31 -32.47
N PHE A 534 -2.31 21.90 -31.22
CA PHE A 534 -1.95 20.59 -30.70
C PHE A 534 -3.18 19.74 -30.43
N ASP A 535 -3.05 18.42 -30.61
CA ASP A 535 -4.15 17.49 -30.37
C ASP A 535 -4.49 17.37 -28.88
N VAL A 536 -3.47 17.49 -28.04
CA VAL A 536 -3.53 17.44 -26.58
C VAL A 536 -2.58 18.47 -25.98
N VAL A 537 -2.99 19.13 -24.90
CA VAL A 537 -2.16 20.08 -24.16
C VAL A 537 -2.15 19.69 -22.68
N ALA A 538 -0.99 19.31 -22.17
CA ALA A 538 -0.82 19.01 -20.75
C ALA A 538 -0.75 20.32 -19.94
N VAL A 539 -1.60 20.44 -18.91
CA VAL A 539 -1.58 21.59 -18.00
C VAL A 539 -0.46 21.42 -16.96
N SER A 540 0.12 22.54 -16.52
CA SER A 540 1.13 22.53 -15.46
C SER A 540 0.57 21.86 -14.20
N PRO A 541 1.35 21.05 -13.47
CA PRO A 541 0.89 20.44 -12.23
C PRO A 541 0.34 21.44 -11.21
N SER A 542 0.85 22.69 -11.17
CA SER A 542 0.29 23.76 -10.34
C SER A 542 -1.11 24.17 -10.76
N ASP A 543 -1.31 24.32 -12.07
CA ASP A 543 -2.49 24.91 -12.68
C ASP A 543 -3.65 23.91 -12.71
N GLY A 544 -3.34 22.61 -12.64
CA GLY A 544 -4.34 21.55 -12.49
C GLY A 544 -5.19 21.66 -11.22
N PHE A 545 -4.78 22.46 -10.23
CA PHE A 545 -5.56 22.74 -9.02
C PHE A 545 -6.44 23.98 -9.14
N ASP A 546 -6.23 24.86 -10.13
CA ASP A 546 -6.99 26.10 -10.30
C ASP A 546 -8.29 25.83 -11.09
N LEU A 547 -9.39 25.60 -10.36
CA LEU A 547 -10.69 25.30 -10.96
C LEU A 547 -11.25 26.45 -11.81
N ASP A 548 -10.89 27.72 -11.51
CA ASP A 548 -11.36 28.89 -12.27
C ASP A 548 -10.60 29.05 -13.59
N LEU A 549 -9.31 28.72 -13.59
CA LEU A 549 -8.53 28.57 -14.81
C LEU A 549 -9.08 27.42 -15.65
N LEU A 550 -9.22 26.22 -15.06
CA LEU A 550 -9.70 25.03 -15.75
C LEU A 550 -11.11 25.22 -16.34
N ALA A 551 -12.01 25.95 -15.66
CA ALA A 551 -13.34 26.22 -16.18
C ALA A 551 -13.35 26.94 -17.54
N ARG A 552 -12.27 27.66 -17.89
CA ARG A 552 -12.09 28.47 -19.10
C ARG A 552 -11.32 27.77 -20.23
N LEU A 553 -10.82 26.55 -20.01
CA LEU A 553 -10.02 25.83 -21.01
C LEU A 553 -10.87 24.93 -21.91
N ASP A 554 -10.34 24.60 -23.09
CA ASP A 554 -10.89 23.55 -23.96
C ASP A 554 -10.67 22.15 -23.37
N ARG A 555 -11.64 21.69 -22.58
CA ARG A 555 -11.59 20.43 -21.81
C ARG A 555 -11.35 19.19 -22.67
N ASP A 556 -11.72 19.23 -23.96
CA ASP A 556 -11.56 18.09 -24.86
C ASP A 556 -10.11 17.92 -25.34
N ARG A 557 -9.35 19.03 -25.33
CA ARG A 557 -7.94 19.13 -25.72
C ARG A 557 -6.98 19.15 -24.54
N ILE A 558 -7.45 19.49 -23.35
CA ILE A 558 -6.60 19.55 -22.16
C ILE A 558 -6.43 18.17 -21.50
N GLU A 559 -5.21 17.91 -21.04
CA GLU A 559 -4.86 16.78 -20.18
C GLU A 559 -4.35 17.26 -18.81
N ILE A 560 -4.91 16.70 -17.74
CA ILE A 560 -4.56 17.06 -16.36
C ILE A 560 -3.41 16.19 -15.89
N VAL A 561 -2.26 16.80 -15.58
CA VAL A 561 -1.10 16.08 -15.04
C VAL A 561 -1.29 15.83 -13.56
N VAL A 562 -1.21 14.56 -13.16
CA VAL A 562 -1.28 14.10 -11.76
C VAL A 562 0.04 13.45 -11.33
N ASN A 563 0.21 13.28 -10.02
CA ASN A 563 1.40 12.70 -9.40
C ASN A 563 2.69 13.53 -9.58
N ASP A 564 2.72 14.70 -8.95
CA ASP A 564 3.91 15.53 -8.85
C ASP A 564 4.40 15.63 -7.40
N ASP A 565 5.52 14.97 -7.11
CA ASP A 565 6.13 14.92 -5.77
C ASP A 565 6.81 16.27 -5.37
N ALA A 566 6.80 17.30 -6.23
CA ALA A 566 7.30 18.63 -5.90
C ALA A 566 6.52 19.26 -4.73
N PRO A 567 7.19 20.00 -3.82
CA PRO A 567 6.53 20.68 -2.71
C PRO A 567 5.46 21.67 -3.16
N TRP A 568 4.38 21.79 -2.41
CA TRP A 568 3.35 22.80 -2.63
C TRP A 568 3.94 24.21 -2.53
N GLY A 569 3.57 25.09 -3.45
CA GLY A 569 4.08 26.46 -3.53
C GLY A 569 5.48 26.62 -4.14
N SER A 570 6.16 25.54 -4.55
CA SER A 570 7.43 25.65 -5.30
C SER A 570 7.18 26.10 -6.74
N THR A 571 8.09 26.93 -7.29
CA THR A 571 8.06 27.27 -8.73
C THR A 571 8.21 26.01 -9.59
N PRO A 572 7.55 25.94 -10.76
CA PRO A 572 7.78 24.89 -11.74
C PRO A 572 9.14 25.09 -12.43
N GLU A 573 10.24 24.91 -11.71
CA GLU A 573 11.59 24.95 -12.29
C GLU A 573 12.02 23.55 -12.73
N GLY A 574 12.58 23.47 -13.95
CA GLY A 574 13.09 22.25 -14.55
C GLY A 574 14.32 21.74 -13.81
N GLY A 575 14.10 20.93 -12.77
CA GLY A 575 15.14 20.26 -12.00
C GLY A 575 14.65 19.95 -10.61
N GLN A 576 14.17 18.72 -10.38
CA GLN A 576 13.80 18.27 -9.04
C GLN A 576 15.08 18.01 -8.25
N ASP A 577 15.39 18.87 -7.27
CA ASP A 577 16.25 18.45 -6.17
C ASP A 577 15.42 17.52 -5.27
N GLU A 578 15.58 16.20 -5.46
CA GLU A 578 14.93 15.17 -4.64
C GLU A 578 15.14 15.41 -3.14
N SER A 579 16.24 16.07 -2.74
CA SER A 579 16.56 16.37 -1.35
C SER A 579 15.55 17.32 -0.68
N SER A 580 14.75 18.06 -1.46
CA SER A 580 13.78 19.03 -0.97
C SER A 580 12.35 18.48 -0.81
N THR A 581 12.08 17.27 -1.30
CA THR A 581 10.73 16.69 -1.31
C THR A 581 10.28 16.26 0.11
N PRO A 582 8.98 16.39 0.45
CA PRO A 582 8.47 16.02 1.78
C PRO A 582 8.75 14.55 2.14
N ARG A 583 8.65 13.66 1.14
CA ARG A 583 8.98 12.24 1.24
C ARG A 583 10.45 11.99 1.63
N ALA A 584 11.40 12.76 1.09
CA ALA A 584 12.82 12.54 1.36
C ALA A 584 13.21 12.90 2.80
N ARG A 585 12.53 13.90 3.40
CA ARG A 585 12.84 14.39 4.76
C ARG A 585 11.91 13.85 5.85
N LEU A 586 10.74 13.34 5.47
CA LEU A 586 9.62 13.11 6.40
C LEU A 586 9.40 14.28 7.36
N ALA A 587 9.54 15.49 6.83
CA ALA A 587 9.40 16.70 7.63
C ALA A 587 7.94 17.15 7.62
N PRO A 588 7.39 17.60 8.76
CA PRO A 588 6.16 18.37 8.75
C PRO A 588 6.39 19.63 7.88
N GLY A 589 5.48 19.92 6.96
CA GLY A 589 5.70 20.97 5.96
C GLY A 589 4.68 20.97 4.83
N PRO A 590 4.97 21.68 3.73
CA PRO A 590 4.09 21.69 2.58
C PRO A 590 3.96 20.28 2.02
N ARG A 591 2.73 19.87 1.71
CA ARG A 591 2.48 18.58 1.04
C ARG A 591 3.05 18.62 -0.38
N SER A 592 3.13 17.46 -1.06
CA SER A 592 3.43 17.46 -2.50
C SER A 592 2.22 17.90 -3.33
N ARG A 593 2.43 18.26 -4.60
CA ARG A 593 1.38 18.55 -5.59
C ARG A 593 0.69 17.27 -6.12
N ASN A 594 0.47 16.31 -5.24
CA ASN A 594 -0.30 15.10 -5.54
C ASN A 594 -1.77 15.33 -5.19
N PHE A 595 -2.67 15.13 -6.14
CA PHE A 595 -4.09 15.28 -5.89
C PHE A 595 -4.56 14.33 -4.78
N THR A 596 -5.36 14.84 -3.85
CA THR A 596 -6.24 13.97 -3.08
C THR A 596 -7.34 13.40 -3.98
N VAL A 597 -8.03 12.36 -3.50
CA VAL A 597 -9.13 11.75 -4.26
C VAL A 597 -10.23 12.80 -4.50
N MET A 598 -10.56 13.60 -3.48
CA MET A 598 -11.57 14.64 -3.59
C MET A 598 -11.15 15.84 -4.45
N GLU A 599 -9.86 16.21 -4.46
CA GLU A 599 -9.35 17.25 -5.35
C GLU A 599 -9.45 16.82 -6.82
N LEU A 600 -8.99 15.61 -7.14
CA LEU A 600 -9.09 15.07 -8.51
C LEU A 600 -10.55 14.90 -8.93
N LYS A 601 -11.43 14.49 -8.00
CA LYS A 601 -12.86 14.36 -8.26
C LYS A 601 -13.49 15.70 -8.66
N ARG A 602 -13.08 16.82 -8.06
CA ARG A 602 -13.58 18.16 -8.46
C ARG A 602 -13.17 18.51 -9.89
N VAL A 603 -11.94 18.20 -10.28
CA VAL A 603 -11.47 18.39 -11.66
C VAL A 603 -12.27 17.52 -12.63
N TYR A 604 -12.51 16.26 -12.28
CA TYR A 604 -13.35 15.36 -13.05
C TYR A 604 -14.81 15.88 -13.18
N ASP A 605 -15.37 16.45 -12.11
CA ASP A 605 -16.73 17.01 -12.09
C ASP A 605 -16.87 18.29 -12.92
N LEU A 606 -15.77 19.00 -13.19
CA LEU A 606 -15.73 20.06 -14.21
C LEU A 606 -15.85 19.51 -15.65
N GLY A 607 -15.86 18.19 -15.85
CA GLY A 607 -16.01 17.56 -17.16
C GLY A 607 -14.70 17.09 -17.79
N TYR A 608 -13.57 17.20 -17.08
CA TYR A 608 -12.31 16.64 -17.56
C TYR A 608 -12.33 15.12 -17.56
N ARG A 609 -11.79 14.54 -18.64
CA ARG A 609 -11.70 13.09 -18.82
C ARG A 609 -10.30 12.60 -19.16
N ARG A 610 -9.34 13.47 -19.47
CA ARG A 610 -7.96 13.08 -19.78
C ARG A 610 -7.04 13.41 -18.61
N PHE A 611 -6.35 12.39 -18.11
CA PHE A 611 -5.41 12.51 -16.99
C PHE A 611 -4.08 11.87 -17.36
N ARG A 612 -2.98 12.50 -16.97
CA ARG A 612 -1.63 11.96 -17.13
C ARG A 612 -1.03 11.63 -15.78
N LEU A 613 -0.74 10.36 -15.55
CA LEU A 613 0.07 9.96 -14.41
C LEU A 613 1.55 10.22 -14.71
N ARG A 614 2.14 11.21 -14.05
CA ARG A 614 3.56 11.52 -14.20
C ARG A 614 4.43 10.58 -13.38
N ASN A 615 5.58 10.20 -13.92
CA ASN A 615 6.60 9.50 -13.16
C ASN A 615 7.35 10.47 -12.25
N ALA A 616 7.17 10.32 -10.94
CA ALA A 616 7.87 11.10 -9.92
C ALA A 616 8.97 10.30 -9.19
N SER A 617 9.28 9.05 -9.59
CA SER A 617 10.26 8.24 -8.86
C SER A 617 11.04 7.24 -9.72
N ALA A 618 12.34 7.11 -9.43
CA ALA A 618 13.16 6.02 -9.99
C ALA A 618 12.79 4.63 -9.41
N SER A 619 12.03 4.55 -8.32
CA SER A 619 11.65 3.28 -7.71
C SER A 619 10.44 2.65 -8.44
N PRO A 620 10.58 1.44 -9.02
CA PRO A 620 9.49 0.77 -9.71
C PRO A 620 8.32 0.44 -8.78
N ASN A 621 8.59 0.20 -7.49
CA ASN A 621 7.57 -0.12 -6.50
C ASN A 621 6.74 1.11 -6.12
N VAL A 622 7.38 2.28 -5.99
CA VAL A 622 6.66 3.54 -5.78
C VAL A 622 5.79 3.86 -6.98
N PHE A 623 6.33 3.68 -8.19
CA PHE A 623 5.59 3.96 -9.40
C PHE A 623 4.40 3.00 -9.60
N LEU A 624 4.57 1.71 -9.28
CA LEU A 624 3.46 0.75 -9.25
C LEU A 624 2.35 1.20 -8.29
N TYR A 625 2.71 1.66 -7.09
CA TYR A 625 1.74 2.18 -6.12
C TYR A 625 0.98 3.39 -6.68
N ASP A 626 1.68 4.33 -7.33
CA ASP A 626 1.05 5.51 -7.94
C ASP A 626 0.08 5.12 -9.08
N ILE A 627 0.45 4.16 -9.94
CA ILE A 627 -0.44 3.62 -10.98
C ILE A 627 -1.71 3.07 -10.35
N LEU A 628 -1.58 2.18 -9.38
CA LEU A 628 -2.74 1.52 -8.77
C LEU A 628 -3.63 2.53 -8.04
N ARG A 629 -3.03 3.46 -7.29
CA ARG A 629 -3.75 4.44 -6.48
C ARG A 629 -4.74 5.27 -7.27
N TYR A 630 -4.37 5.73 -8.47
CA TYR A 630 -5.23 6.63 -9.26
C TYR A 630 -6.14 5.89 -10.25
N MET A 631 -5.79 4.67 -10.66
CA MET A 631 -6.39 4.07 -11.86
C MET A 631 -7.33 2.91 -11.57
N VAL A 632 -7.10 2.16 -10.48
CA VAL A 632 -7.87 0.95 -10.19
C VAL A 632 -8.79 1.15 -8.99
N GLU A 633 -9.74 0.23 -8.81
CA GLU A 633 -10.56 0.18 -7.60
C GLU A 633 -9.66 0.04 -6.34
N PRO A 634 -9.58 1.09 -5.49
CA PRO A 634 -8.54 1.18 -4.46
C PRO A 634 -8.77 0.24 -3.26
N THR A 635 -9.96 -0.35 -3.17
CA THR A 635 -10.42 -1.00 -1.96
C THR A 635 -10.19 -2.51 -1.97
N LEU A 636 -10.44 -3.14 -3.11
CA LEU A 636 -10.40 -4.58 -3.34
C LEU A 636 -9.29 -4.95 -4.31
N LEU A 637 -9.11 -4.20 -5.41
CA LEU A 637 -8.10 -4.53 -6.41
C LEU A 637 -6.70 -4.09 -6.02
N LEU A 638 -6.54 -2.84 -5.58
CA LEU A 638 -5.22 -2.31 -5.22
C LEU A 638 -4.49 -3.16 -4.16
N PRO A 639 -5.11 -3.58 -3.04
CA PRO A 639 -4.42 -4.41 -2.05
C PRO A 639 -4.05 -5.79 -2.60
N VAL A 640 -4.92 -6.39 -3.41
CA VAL A 640 -4.68 -7.69 -4.05
C VAL A 640 -3.51 -7.62 -5.02
N ILE A 641 -3.48 -6.60 -5.89
CA ILE A 641 -2.41 -6.42 -6.87
C ILE A 641 -1.09 -6.10 -6.18
N LEU A 642 -1.07 -5.17 -5.21
CA LEU A 642 0.15 -4.86 -4.44
C LEU A 642 0.72 -6.11 -3.75
N LYS A 643 -0.15 -6.95 -3.18
CA LYS A 643 0.26 -8.23 -2.56
C LYS A 643 0.93 -9.16 -3.55
N SER A 644 0.34 -9.36 -4.73
CA SER A 644 0.92 -10.24 -5.75
C SER A 644 2.27 -9.74 -6.28
N PHE A 645 2.39 -8.44 -6.58
CA PHE A 645 3.64 -7.88 -7.10
C PHE A 645 4.77 -7.85 -6.07
N THR A 646 4.45 -7.64 -4.79
CA THR A 646 5.47 -7.61 -3.73
C THR A 646 5.90 -9.00 -3.27
N ASN A 647 5.06 -10.03 -3.41
CA ASN A 647 5.43 -11.41 -3.09
C ASN A 647 6.41 -12.00 -4.15
N ASP A 648 6.25 -11.66 -5.44
CA ASP A 648 7.19 -12.06 -6.51
C ASP A 648 8.59 -11.40 -6.39
N TRP A 649 8.67 -10.29 -5.64
CA TRP A 649 9.91 -9.54 -5.42
C TRP A 649 10.97 -10.36 -4.66
N ALA A 650 10.56 -11.23 -3.72
CA ALA A 650 11.46 -12.10 -2.97
C ALA A 650 11.94 -13.31 -3.80
N GLU A 651 11.09 -13.87 -4.65
CA GLU A 651 11.46 -14.98 -5.55
C GLU A 651 12.54 -14.53 -6.56
N LEU A 652 12.43 -13.30 -7.06
CA LEU A 652 13.42 -12.69 -7.98
C LEU A 652 14.73 -12.34 -7.27
N HIS A 653 14.69 -11.91 -6.01
CA HIS A 653 15.90 -11.63 -5.23
C HIS A 653 16.56 -12.88 -4.63
N LYS A 654 15.83 -13.99 -4.40
CA LYS A 654 16.43 -15.30 -4.07
C LYS A 654 17.24 -15.89 -5.25
N ARG A 655 16.90 -15.55 -6.50
CA ARG A 655 17.62 -16.00 -7.71
C ARG A 655 18.85 -15.17 -8.05
N ARG A 656 19.04 -14.01 -7.42
CA ARG A 656 20.31 -13.31 -7.42
C ARG A 656 20.97 -13.59 -6.08
N GLY A 657 21.77 -14.66 -6.06
CA GLY A 657 22.69 -14.93 -4.95
C GLY A 657 23.60 -13.73 -4.66
N PRO A 658 24.32 -13.75 -3.53
CA PRO A 658 25.15 -12.63 -3.07
C PRO A 658 26.10 -12.07 -4.13
#